data_AF-A3DH18-F1
#
_entry.id   AF-A3DH18-F1
#
_cell.length_a   1.000
_cell.length_b   1.000
_cell.length_c   1.000
_cell.angle_alpha   90.00
_cell.angle_beta   90.00
_cell.angle_gamma   90.00
#
_symmetry.space_group_name_H-M   'P 1'
#
loop_
_entity.id
_entity.type
_entity.pdbx_description
1 polymer ?
#
loop_
_entity_poly.entity_id
_entity_poly.type
_entity_poly.pdbx_seq_one_letter_code
_entity_poly.pdbx_strand_id
1 'polypeptide(L)'
;MKKAISLILTLLLIFNFLPLNFIIEAFAEDGGQLIIYPEYDERIPRCYDYSVTVHQGNQSKTIPVYNRNANGEQMAYRCLSPDFNRRFCEFAFTGEVRVDITVYRDFETYSVLPSAKRYRNEFHDGVISVWLNENDTKFMIRLDDDDDTILSVFADAPEDYDIDLNDESVLYVDEPWFDPDENSAYYTLDEKIRTIYIAPGCVFYSRLIIKSNNVTICGHGILLDPFSDLHDASVTEDRTNIYMDVNGNNFTIKDVKIIDSQGYHMYLLGTNHLIKNVKCLTARIRTDGVAVGAGNVTITNCFWYVSDNGFTYSGGYGYHRISNCIMGTTCAAFFPQHTLPYDVEFTDIYVFRADEGIINNWYNGAKIQSVVKNVTFNNLDCVDVINTPWIFSGKNMGDAVKNFYFNNCRFNAIRGSSIVTEWNTKAGQAIHIINNDTLLHTSNYKLNFKNCYIDGKLITSESDFKPQYKDSNELTISINNDGTKPEYPLYCVRNKVNYTYNKKVYINHNLQKLQHQPIGDGSEILLPETEICNLLDIKINANTKGTTQNGIKYISLDEINRYYTKAVYDSEKSAVILSPVVDSSKNLLKDYSFACRYNPYSNPGATLKPYVDNGEVVLRCIVTSNIYNQGLYTVVTDELEKYGAGVYTISFEARSYNGNKTTVEVRPHYVRYEGYSLIEKNPKKSVTVNGQWQRYEVTFDISDWDLSVGASAIIRICSDNTPGYDVLFKNIALTKVVPEVKKGDIVLDGNINSLDMMKLKKYLIRETQFNYDELLRADVNSDGEVNSTDYAYLKRYILRIIDAFPQ
;
A
#
# COMPACT_ATOMS: atom_id res chain seq x y z
N MET A 1 53.73 16.46 -41.43
CA MET A 1 54.17 15.93 -40.12
C MET A 1 54.14 16.94 -38.96
N LYS A 2 54.28 18.26 -39.13
CA LYS A 2 54.17 19.22 -38.01
C LYS A 2 52.73 19.61 -37.59
N LYS A 3 51.70 19.40 -38.42
CA LYS A 3 50.29 19.66 -38.06
C LYS A 3 49.59 18.51 -37.31
N ALA A 4 50.07 17.27 -37.43
CA ALA A 4 49.53 16.12 -36.70
C ALA A 4 50.03 16.07 -35.24
N ILE A 5 51.26 16.51 -34.99
CA ILE A 5 51.86 16.56 -33.65
C ILE A 5 51.23 17.67 -32.79
N SER A 6 50.82 18.80 -33.40
CA SER A 6 50.14 19.88 -32.67
C SER A 6 48.73 19.48 -32.20
N LEU A 7 47.99 18.67 -32.97
CA LEU A 7 46.66 18.23 -32.58
C LEU A 7 46.72 17.20 -31.43
N ILE A 8 47.74 16.33 -31.45
CA ILE A 8 47.99 15.35 -30.38
C ILE A 8 48.45 16.04 -29.09
N LEU A 9 49.27 17.10 -29.17
CA LEU A 9 49.66 17.89 -27.99
C LEU A 9 48.53 18.75 -27.42
N THR A 10 47.61 19.28 -28.25
CA THR A 10 46.41 19.98 -27.75
C THR A 10 45.41 19.01 -27.12
N LEU A 11 45.27 17.78 -27.63
CA LEU A 11 44.45 16.73 -27.00
C LEU A 11 45.08 16.22 -25.69
N LEU A 12 46.41 16.05 -25.62
CA LEU A 12 47.11 15.64 -24.38
C LEU A 12 47.14 16.72 -23.28
N LEU A 13 46.97 18.00 -23.63
CA LEU A 13 46.81 19.09 -22.66
C LEU A 13 45.36 19.30 -22.20
N ILE A 14 44.36 18.82 -22.94
CA ILE A 14 42.95 18.82 -22.52
C ILE A 14 42.64 17.61 -21.60
N PHE A 15 43.42 16.54 -21.66
CA PHE A 15 43.27 15.36 -20.77
C PHE A 15 44.04 15.42 -19.44
N ASN A 16 44.71 16.53 -19.11
CA ASN A 16 45.46 16.67 -17.85
C ASN A 16 44.94 17.77 -16.89
N PHE A 17 43.71 18.27 -17.09
CA PHE A 17 43.04 19.20 -16.17
C PHE A 17 41.57 18.84 -15.90
N LEU A 18 41.31 17.55 -15.69
CA LEU A 18 40.20 17.15 -14.84
C LEU A 18 40.82 16.29 -13.75
N PRO A 19 41.02 16.81 -12.53
CA PRO A 19 41.16 15.91 -11.42
C PRO A 19 39.83 15.14 -11.38
N LEU A 20 39.90 13.83 -11.63
CA LEU A 20 38.95 12.86 -11.09
C LEU A 20 39.10 12.89 -9.57
N ASN A 21 38.79 14.05 -8.99
CA ASN A 21 38.48 14.17 -7.59
C ASN A 21 37.04 13.69 -7.51
N PHE A 22 36.86 12.37 -7.39
CA PHE A 22 35.92 11.94 -6.36
C PHE A 22 36.48 12.53 -5.06
N ILE A 23 36.05 13.76 -4.74
CA ILE A 23 36.07 14.17 -3.35
C ILE A 23 35.02 13.25 -2.75
N ILE A 24 35.45 12.07 -2.29
CA ILE A 24 34.92 11.55 -1.05
C ILE A 24 35.17 12.71 -0.11
N GLU A 25 34.16 13.56 0.11
CA GLU A 25 34.18 14.39 1.29
C GLU A 25 34.28 13.35 2.39
N ALA A 26 35.50 13.22 2.93
CA ALA A 26 35.68 12.58 4.21
C ALA A 26 34.77 13.42 5.10
N PHE A 27 33.57 12.90 5.35
CA PHE A 27 32.72 13.38 6.43
C PHE A 27 33.67 13.54 7.60
N ALA A 28 33.68 14.73 8.20
CA ALA A 28 34.38 14.94 9.46
C ALA A 28 34.05 13.75 10.38
N GLU A 29 34.98 13.33 11.23
CA GLU A 29 34.67 12.41 12.33
C GLU A 29 33.61 13.09 13.20
N ASP A 30 32.34 12.96 12.80
CA ASP A 30 31.22 13.55 13.48
C ASP A 30 30.95 12.63 14.66
N GLY A 31 30.88 13.21 15.86
CA GLY A 31 30.59 12.50 17.10
C GLY A 31 29.15 11.99 17.20
N GLY A 32 28.47 11.86 16.06
CA GLY A 32 27.12 11.35 15.91
C GLY A 32 27.05 9.84 16.15
N GLN A 33 25.86 9.39 16.52
CA GLN A 33 25.56 7.99 16.75
C GLN A 33 24.51 7.55 15.73
N LEU A 34 24.79 6.52 14.94
CA LEU A 34 23.82 5.86 14.04
C LEU A 34 23.35 4.56 14.70
N ILE A 35 22.04 4.40 14.84
CA ILE A 35 21.40 3.23 15.43
C ILE A 35 20.51 2.56 14.39
N ILE A 36 20.86 1.33 14.02
CA ILE A 36 20.03 0.48 13.16
C ILE A 36 19.20 -0.43 14.06
N TYR A 37 17.89 -0.38 13.92
CA TYR A 37 16.99 -1.22 14.71
C TYR A 37 17.08 -2.69 14.28
N PRO A 38 16.82 -3.63 15.20
CA PRO A 38 16.60 -5.02 14.85
C PRO A 38 15.48 -5.14 13.81
N GLU A 39 15.59 -6.12 12.92
CA GLU A 39 14.54 -6.35 11.93
C GLU A 39 13.31 -6.97 12.60
N TYR A 40 12.11 -6.56 12.17
CA TYR A 40 10.87 -7.24 12.59
C TYR A 40 10.81 -8.70 12.13
N ASP A 41 9.97 -9.47 12.83
CA ASP A 41 9.53 -10.81 12.44
C ASP A 41 9.04 -10.85 10.97
N GLU A 42 9.25 -11.98 10.28
CA GLU A 42 8.92 -12.16 8.86
C GLU A 42 7.43 -11.96 8.52
N ARG A 43 6.55 -12.05 9.52
CA ARG A 43 5.13 -11.68 9.41
C ARG A 43 4.90 -10.20 9.10
N ILE A 44 5.90 -9.33 9.32
CA ILE A 44 5.93 -7.97 8.80
C ILE A 44 6.66 -7.97 7.44
N PRO A 45 5.93 -8.01 6.31
CA PRO A 45 6.53 -8.20 5.00
C PRO A 45 7.45 -7.04 4.60
N ARG A 46 8.53 -7.39 3.88
CA ARG A 46 9.44 -6.42 3.26
C ARG A 46 8.92 -5.94 1.91
N CYS A 47 9.43 -4.80 1.50
CA CYS A 47 9.28 -4.23 0.18
C CYS A 47 10.63 -4.17 -0.53
N TYR A 48 10.63 -4.52 -1.81
CA TYR A 48 11.84 -4.52 -2.64
C TYR A 48 11.75 -3.57 -3.83
N ASP A 49 10.80 -2.61 -3.79
CA ASP A 49 10.74 -1.49 -4.74
C ASP A 49 11.92 -0.52 -4.56
N TYR A 50 12.49 -0.50 -3.35
CA TYR A 50 13.55 0.40 -2.91
C TYR A 50 14.60 -0.33 -2.09
N SER A 51 15.84 0.16 -2.12
CA SER A 51 16.86 -0.15 -1.11
C SER A 51 17.31 1.13 -0.44
N VAL A 52 17.48 1.10 0.88
CA VAL A 52 17.85 2.28 1.67
C VAL A 52 19.16 2.02 2.39
N THR A 53 20.14 2.89 2.18
CA THR A 53 21.43 2.86 2.88
C THR A 53 21.66 4.19 3.59
N VAL A 54 21.99 4.13 4.88
CA VAL A 54 22.29 5.31 5.69
C VAL A 54 23.80 5.42 5.88
N HIS A 55 24.33 6.60 5.60
CA HIS A 55 25.75 6.93 5.72
C HIS A 55 25.95 7.95 6.85
N GLN A 56 26.92 7.67 7.72
CA GLN A 56 27.39 8.59 8.76
C GLN A 56 28.90 8.46 8.93
N GLY A 57 29.66 9.53 8.70
CA GLY A 57 31.11 9.44 8.72
C GLY A 57 31.62 8.40 7.72
N ASN A 58 32.39 7.42 8.21
CA ASN A 58 32.88 6.27 7.44
C ASN A 58 31.95 5.04 7.49
N GLN A 59 30.81 5.13 8.19
CA GLN A 59 29.86 4.02 8.32
C GLN A 59 28.80 4.08 7.22
N SER A 60 28.42 2.91 6.70
CA SER A 60 27.32 2.77 5.74
C SER A 60 26.54 1.51 6.09
N LYS A 61 25.22 1.65 6.28
CA LYS A 61 24.33 0.57 6.73
C LYS A 61 23.08 0.53 5.89
N THR A 62 22.84 -0.60 5.24
CA THR A 62 21.57 -0.88 4.55
C THR A 62 20.51 -1.28 5.58
N ILE A 63 19.32 -0.70 5.44
CA ILE A 63 18.18 -0.96 6.33
C ILE A 63 17.02 -1.59 5.54
N PRO A 64 16.20 -2.43 6.18
CA PRO A 64 15.02 -3.01 5.55
C PRO A 64 13.97 -1.94 5.24
N VAL A 65 13.25 -2.16 4.15
CA VAL A 65 12.00 -1.45 3.84
C VAL A 65 10.84 -2.41 4.08
N TYR A 66 9.87 -2.00 4.88
CA TYR A 66 8.67 -2.76 5.22
C TYR A 66 7.48 -2.27 4.42
N ASN A 67 6.49 -3.13 4.19
CA ASN A 67 5.22 -2.75 3.57
C ASN A 67 4.11 -3.72 3.98
N ARG A 68 3.56 -3.53 5.18
CA ARG A 68 2.42 -4.32 5.66
C ARG A 68 1.11 -3.60 5.38
N ASN A 69 0.24 -4.25 4.61
CA ASN A 69 -1.14 -3.86 4.39
C ASN A 69 -1.96 -5.11 4.06
N ALA A 70 -2.87 -5.50 4.94
CA ALA A 70 -3.74 -6.65 4.74
C ALA A 70 -5.04 -6.31 4.00
N ASN A 71 -5.49 -5.04 3.95
CA ASN A 71 -6.90 -4.72 3.64
C ASN A 71 -7.18 -3.39 2.91
N GLY A 72 -6.18 -2.73 2.31
CA GLY A 72 -6.36 -1.43 1.63
C GLY A 72 -7.23 -1.44 0.38
N GLU A 73 -7.57 -2.63 -0.13
CA GLU A 73 -8.29 -2.84 -1.39
C GLU A 73 -9.76 -2.38 -1.38
N GLN A 74 -10.32 -1.95 -0.23
CA GLN A 74 -11.72 -1.52 -0.13
C GLN A 74 -12.08 -0.33 -1.03
N MET A 75 -11.10 0.52 -1.37
CA MET A 75 -11.29 1.68 -2.25
C MET A 75 -10.83 1.42 -3.70
N ALA A 76 -10.36 0.21 -4.04
CA ALA A 76 -9.87 -0.11 -5.39
C ALA A 76 -10.91 0.15 -6.49
N TYR A 77 -12.21 0.07 -6.16
CA TYR A 77 -13.29 0.38 -7.08
C TYR A 77 -13.77 1.85 -7.02
N ARG A 78 -13.29 2.63 -6.04
CA ARG A 78 -13.66 4.03 -5.79
C ARG A 78 -12.53 5.03 -6.05
N CYS A 79 -11.31 4.63 -6.36
CA CYS A 79 -10.18 5.54 -6.52
C CYS A 79 -9.45 5.33 -7.85
N LEU A 80 -9.04 6.44 -8.50
CA LEU A 80 -8.30 6.47 -9.76
C LEU A 80 -6.83 6.01 -9.62
N SER A 81 -6.29 6.04 -8.39
CA SER A 81 -4.96 5.56 -7.98
C SER A 81 -5.11 5.04 -6.54
N PRO A 82 -5.28 3.71 -6.36
CA PRO A 82 -5.72 3.18 -5.10
C PRO A 82 -4.57 3.06 -4.10
N ASP A 83 -4.72 3.74 -2.96
CA ASP A 83 -3.67 3.92 -1.96
C ASP A 83 -3.41 2.68 -1.08
N PHE A 84 -2.63 1.73 -1.58
CA PHE A 84 -2.41 0.47 -0.83
C PHE A 84 -1.11 0.45 -0.04
N ASN A 85 -0.04 1.02 -0.58
CA ASN A 85 1.27 0.76 -0.02
C ASN A 85 1.51 1.61 1.22
N ARG A 86 2.02 0.97 2.27
CA ARG A 86 2.41 1.61 3.53
C ARG A 86 3.89 1.37 3.76
N ARG A 87 4.70 1.75 2.76
CA ARG A 87 6.15 1.52 2.77
C ARG A 87 6.82 2.42 3.79
N PHE A 88 7.65 1.82 4.64
CA PHE A 88 8.49 2.59 5.55
C PHE A 88 9.84 1.91 5.80
N CYS A 89 10.82 2.71 6.19
CA CYS A 89 12.06 2.27 6.79
C CYS A 89 12.40 3.21 7.96
N GLU A 90 13.26 2.74 8.86
CA GLU A 90 13.51 3.46 10.09
C GLU A 90 14.88 3.20 10.69
N PHE A 91 15.37 4.21 11.40
CA PHE A 91 16.63 4.21 12.14
C PHE A 91 16.61 5.37 13.14
N ALA A 92 17.56 5.40 14.06
CA ALA A 92 17.81 6.57 14.92
C ALA A 92 19.20 7.15 14.67
N PHE A 93 19.34 8.47 14.87
CA PHE A 93 20.64 9.10 14.77
C PHE A 93 20.83 10.37 15.62
N THR A 94 22.09 10.76 15.83
CA THR A 94 22.52 12.11 16.19
C THR A 94 23.59 12.57 15.22
N GLY A 95 23.80 13.89 15.08
CA GLY A 95 24.75 14.46 14.10
C GLY A 95 24.18 14.47 12.68
N GLU A 96 25.05 14.52 11.67
CA GLU A 96 24.64 14.52 10.26
C GLU A 96 24.56 13.09 9.68
N VAL A 97 23.59 12.83 8.81
CA VAL A 97 23.49 11.60 8.01
C VAL A 97 23.11 11.90 6.55
N ARG A 98 23.52 11.01 5.65
CA ARG A 98 23.02 10.92 4.27
C ARG A 98 22.24 9.62 4.09
N VAL A 99 21.03 9.72 3.56
CA VAL A 99 20.15 8.58 3.27
C VAL A 99 20.09 8.39 1.76
N ASP A 100 20.61 7.26 1.28
CA ASP A 100 20.64 6.88 -0.14
C ASP A 100 19.49 5.91 -0.40
N ILE A 101 18.56 6.31 -1.27
CA ILE A 101 17.37 5.54 -1.66
C ILE A 101 17.55 5.11 -3.11
N THR A 102 17.89 3.84 -3.32
CA THR A 102 17.98 3.25 -4.66
C THR A 102 16.59 2.85 -5.15
N VAL A 103 16.25 3.21 -6.39
CA VAL A 103 14.94 2.98 -7.00
C VAL A 103 15.04 1.92 -8.09
N TYR A 104 14.24 0.86 -7.99
CA TYR A 104 14.25 -0.29 -8.92
C TYR A 104 13.12 -0.25 -9.96
N ARG A 105 12.82 0.95 -10.47
CA ARG A 105 11.80 1.19 -11.49
C ARG A 105 12.11 2.43 -12.32
N ASP A 106 11.46 2.54 -13.46
CA ASP A 106 11.48 3.75 -14.28
C ASP A 106 10.70 4.87 -13.57
N PHE A 107 11.17 6.11 -13.71
CA PHE A 107 10.44 7.30 -13.27
C PHE A 107 10.97 8.57 -13.94
N GLU A 108 10.10 9.56 -14.16
CA GLU A 108 10.46 10.83 -14.80
C GLU A 108 10.87 11.90 -13.79
N THR A 109 10.20 11.92 -12.65
CA THR A 109 10.31 12.95 -11.63
C THR A 109 10.25 12.36 -10.22
N TYR A 110 10.86 13.03 -9.26
CA TYR A 110 10.70 12.72 -7.84
C TYR A 110 10.52 13.98 -7.00
N SER A 111 9.90 13.81 -5.84
CA SER A 111 9.72 14.81 -4.80
C SER A 111 10.16 14.26 -3.45
N VAL A 112 10.78 15.12 -2.63
CA VAL A 112 11.06 14.84 -1.23
C VAL A 112 10.06 15.64 -0.39
N LEU A 113 9.20 14.93 0.34
CA LEU A 113 8.05 15.48 1.04
C LEU A 113 8.30 15.56 2.56
N PRO A 114 7.76 16.57 3.26
CA PRO A 114 7.02 17.69 2.70
C PRO A 114 7.94 18.68 1.97
N SER A 115 7.49 19.19 0.82
CA SER A 115 8.22 20.20 0.04
C SER A 115 8.57 21.43 0.88
N ALA A 116 7.72 21.76 1.86
CA ALA A 116 7.92 22.86 2.79
C ALA A 116 9.21 22.75 3.61
N LYS A 117 9.68 21.54 3.92
CA LYS A 117 10.88 21.32 4.74
C LYS A 117 12.19 21.51 3.95
N ARG A 118 12.14 21.52 2.61
CA ARG A 118 13.29 21.79 1.72
C ARG A 118 14.55 20.97 2.06
N TYR A 119 14.39 19.68 2.34
CA TYR A 119 15.52 18.79 2.57
C TYR A 119 16.51 18.87 1.41
N ARG A 120 17.82 18.97 1.71
CA ARG A 120 18.86 18.85 0.69
C ARG A 120 18.75 17.47 0.08
N ASN A 121 18.67 17.40 -1.24
CA ASN A 121 18.59 16.15 -1.96
C ASN A 121 19.28 16.24 -3.33
N GLU A 122 19.73 15.10 -3.84
CA GLU A 122 20.27 14.96 -5.19
C GLU A 122 19.91 13.60 -5.78
N PHE A 123 20.10 13.48 -7.10
CA PHE A 123 19.90 12.23 -7.81
C PHE A 123 21.13 11.86 -8.62
N HIS A 124 21.55 10.60 -8.50
CA HIS A 124 22.62 10.02 -9.32
C HIS A 124 22.32 8.55 -9.60
N ASP A 125 22.22 8.17 -10.87
CA ASP A 125 22.15 6.78 -11.35
C ASP A 125 21.17 5.88 -10.56
N GLY A 126 19.91 6.30 -10.48
CA GLY A 126 18.86 5.54 -9.78
C GLY A 126 18.84 5.72 -8.27
N VAL A 127 19.74 6.51 -7.69
CA VAL A 127 19.82 6.79 -6.26
C VAL A 127 19.37 8.22 -5.96
N ILE A 128 18.36 8.37 -5.11
CA ILE A 128 17.96 9.65 -4.50
C ILE A 128 18.67 9.75 -3.15
N SER A 129 19.56 10.72 -2.99
CA SER A 129 20.27 10.96 -1.73
C SER A 129 19.66 12.15 -0.99
N VAL A 130 19.42 12.02 0.32
CA VAL A 130 18.83 13.05 1.19
C VAL A 130 19.71 13.27 2.41
N TRP A 131 20.05 14.52 2.74
CA TRP A 131 20.85 14.86 3.92
C TRP A 131 19.97 15.34 5.06
N LEU A 132 20.24 14.82 6.25
CA LEU A 132 19.56 15.20 7.48
C LEU A 132 20.60 15.68 8.50
N ASN A 133 20.32 16.83 9.13
CA ASN A 133 21.13 17.45 10.17
C ASN A 133 20.43 17.49 11.54
N GLU A 134 19.15 17.11 11.58
CA GLU A 134 18.30 17.06 12.77
C GLU A 134 17.58 15.72 12.81
N ASN A 135 17.58 15.09 13.97
CA ASN A 135 16.83 13.86 14.22
C ASN A 135 15.34 14.15 14.46
N ASP A 136 14.57 13.10 14.77
CA ASP A 136 13.11 13.16 14.84
C ASP A 136 12.44 13.62 13.53
N THR A 137 13.17 13.46 12.43
CA THR A 137 12.79 13.89 11.09
C THR A 137 12.01 12.80 10.38
N LYS A 138 10.91 13.20 9.74
CA LYS A 138 10.07 12.33 8.92
C LYS A 138 9.96 12.95 7.55
N PHE A 139 10.31 12.19 6.54
CA PHE A 139 10.15 12.61 5.15
C PHE A 139 9.69 11.42 4.30
N MET A 140 9.24 11.74 3.10
CA MET A 140 8.87 10.73 2.11
C MET A 140 9.58 11.03 0.80
N ILE A 141 9.79 9.99 -0.01
CA ILE A 141 9.96 10.17 -1.45
C ILE A 141 8.65 9.83 -2.15
N ARG A 142 8.35 10.55 -3.24
CA ARG A 142 7.28 10.23 -4.19
C ARG A 142 7.80 10.39 -5.60
N LEU A 143 7.51 9.43 -6.46
CA LEU A 143 7.88 9.43 -7.87
C LEU A 143 6.64 9.80 -8.71
N ASP A 144 6.84 10.59 -9.76
CA ASP A 144 5.83 10.89 -10.79
C ASP A 144 4.47 11.39 -10.30
N ASP A 145 4.44 12.07 -9.15
CA ASP A 145 3.21 12.48 -8.46
C ASP A 145 2.24 11.31 -8.16
N ASP A 146 2.77 10.08 -8.16
CA ASP A 146 2.01 8.86 -7.93
C ASP A 146 2.18 8.41 -6.48
N ASP A 147 1.10 8.51 -5.71
CA ASP A 147 1.11 8.17 -4.29
C ASP A 147 1.38 6.67 -4.05
N ASP A 148 1.15 5.79 -5.04
CA ASP A 148 1.51 4.37 -4.95
C ASP A 148 3.02 4.12 -4.90
N THR A 149 3.83 5.13 -5.19
CA THR A 149 5.29 5.08 -5.13
C THR A 149 5.85 5.53 -3.79
N ILE A 150 5.03 6.03 -2.86
CA ILE A 150 5.52 6.61 -1.62
C ILE A 150 6.35 5.60 -0.81
N LEU A 151 7.50 6.07 -0.33
CA LEU A 151 8.31 5.47 0.73
C LEU A 151 8.49 6.50 1.84
N SER A 152 8.06 6.13 3.05
CA SER A 152 8.26 6.92 4.27
C SER A 152 9.59 6.58 4.93
N VAL A 153 10.32 7.58 5.41
CA VAL A 153 11.58 7.41 6.14
C VAL A 153 11.42 8.03 7.52
N PHE A 154 11.57 7.21 8.56
CA PHE A 154 11.51 7.64 9.96
C PHE A 154 12.93 7.68 10.54
N ALA A 155 13.47 8.89 10.65
CA ALA A 155 14.81 9.13 11.16
C ALA A 155 14.71 9.73 12.56
N ASP A 156 14.54 8.84 13.54
CA ASP A 156 14.20 9.18 14.93
C ASP A 156 15.42 9.66 15.73
N ALA A 157 15.18 10.33 16.85
CA ALA A 157 16.20 10.51 17.89
C ALA A 157 16.47 9.19 18.63
N PRO A 158 17.67 8.96 19.19
CA PRO A 158 17.87 7.86 20.13
C PRO A 158 16.89 7.94 21.31
N GLU A 159 16.43 6.80 21.80
CA GLU A 159 15.51 6.74 22.94
C GLU A 159 16.13 7.40 24.18
N ASP A 160 15.34 8.22 24.88
CA ASP A 160 15.77 9.01 26.05
C ASP A 160 15.01 8.65 27.33
N TYR A 161 14.46 7.43 27.38
CA TYR A 161 13.57 7.03 28.46
C TYR A 161 14.34 6.58 29.72
N ASP A 162 13.87 7.03 30.88
CA ASP A 162 14.31 6.54 32.18
C ASP A 162 13.29 5.51 32.68
N ILE A 163 13.45 4.24 32.29
CA ILE A 163 12.54 3.14 32.62
C ILE A 163 13.31 2.08 33.40
N ASP A 164 12.90 1.81 34.65
CA ASP A 164 13.38 0.66 35.40
C ASP A 164 12.65 -0.60 34.93
N LEU A 165 13.37 -1.49 34.25
CA LEU A 165 12.84 -2.74 33.71
C LEU A 165 12.40 -3.73 34.81
N ASN A 166 12.78 -3.50 36.07
CA ASN A 166 12.37 -4.34 37.20
C ASN A 166 11.13 -3.80 37.94
N ASP A 167 10.60 -2.64 37.54
CA ASP A 167 9.41 -2.06 38.14
C ASP A 167 8.15 -2.83 37.71
N GLU A 168 7.38 -3.35 38.67
CA GLU A 168 6.16 -4.12 38.42
C GLU A 168 5.04 -3.31 37.73
N SER A 169 5.17 -1.98 37.65
CA SER A 169 4.29 -1.08 36.90
C SER A 169 4.69 -0.90 35.43
N VAL A 170 5.76 -1.55 34.97
CA VAL A 170 6.22 -1.53 33.58
C VAL A 170 5.89 -2.86 32.90
N LEU A 171 5.17 -2.80 31.77
CA LEU A 171 5.05 -3.90 30.82
C LEU A 171 6.13 -3.75 29.75
N TYR A 172 7.14 -4.61 29.81
CA TYR A 172 8.26 -4.63 28.87
C TYR A 172 7.99 -5.62 27.74
N VAL A 173 8.16 -5.17 26.50
CA VAL A 173 7.88 -5.94 25.29
C VAL A 173 9.15 -6.00 24.45
N ASP A 174 9.91 -7.09 24.61
CA ASP A 174 11.19 -7.38 23.95
C ASP A 174 11.18 -8.67 23.13
N GLU A 175 10.08 -9.42 23.16
CA GLU A 175 9.83 -10.51 22.25
C GLU A 175 9.51 -9.96 20.84
N PRO A 176 10.06 -10.55 19.76
CA PRO A 176 9.81 -10.07 18.39
C PRO A 176 8.32 -9.98 18.03
N TRP A 177 7.50 -10.84 18.65
CA TRP A 177 6.05 -10.83 18.51
C TRP A 177 5.39 -11.19 19.84
N PHE A 178 4.78 -10.19 20.47
CA PHE A 178 4.16 -10.30 21.78
C PHE A 178 2.64 -10.24 21.66
N ASP A 179 1.99 -11.34 22.01
CA ASP A 179 0.54 -11.43 22.17
C ASP A 179 0.21 -11.47 23.67
N PRO A 180 -0.36 -10.39 24.25
CA PRO A 180 -0.67 -10.35 25.67
C PRO A 180 -1.84 -11.24 26.10
N ASP A 181 -2.68 -11.72 25.16
CA ASP A 181 -3.79 -12.64 25.42
C ASP A 181 -4.14 -13.45 24.17
N GLU A 182 -3.54 -14.63 24.02
CA GLU A 182 -3.78 -15.55 22.89
C GLU A 182 -5.26 -15.99 22.73
N ASN A 183 -6.13 -15.72 23.71
CA ASN A 183 -7.55 -16.06 23.65
C ASN A 183 -8.44 -14.87 23.28
N SER A 184 -7.92 -13.64 23.22
CA SER A 184 -8.69 -12.44 22.89
C SER A 184 -7.87 -11.41 22.10
N ALA A 185 -8.43 -10.95 20.98
CA ALA A 185 -7.91 -9.81 20.25
C ALA A 185 -7.90 -8.48 21.05
N TYR A 186 -8.49 -8.45 22.26
CA TYR A 186 -8.54 -7.27 23.13
C TYR A 186 -7.82 -7.52 24.45
N TYR A 187 -6.78 -6.72 24.72
CA TYR A 187 -6.12 -6.68 26.00
C TYR A 187 -6.59 -5.49 26.85
N THR A 188 -7.22 -5.79 27.99
CA THR A 188 -7.49 -4.76 29.01
C THR A 188 -6.26 -4.60 29.89
N LEU A 189 -5.66 -3.41 29.87
CA LEU A 189 -4.46 -3.11 30.64
C LEU A 189 -4.71 -3.28 32.14
N ASP A 190 -3.86 -4.08 32.79
CA ASP A 190 -3.86 -4.24 34.25
C ASP A 190 -3.69 -2.86 34.93
N GLU A 191 -4.52 -2.58 35.92
CA GLU A 191 -4.55 -1.28 36.61
C GLU A 191 -3.25 -0.91 37.32
N LYS A 192 -2.37 -1.88 37.60
CA LYS A 192 -1.04 -1.64 38.17
C LYS A 192 -0.06 -1.07 37.14
N ILE A 193 -0.26 -1.36 35.85
CA ILE A 193 0.65 -0.95 34.79
C ILE A 193 0.48 0.55 34.52
N ARG A 194 1.61 1.24 34.48
CA ARG A 194 1.74 2.68 34.21
C ARG A 194 2.55 2.94 32.95
N THR A 195 3.43 2.03 32.56
CA THR A 195 4.23 2.16 31.34
C THR A 195 4.17 0.88 30.52
N ILE A 196 3.93 1.01 29.22
CA ILE A 196 4.18 -0.05 28.24
C ILE A 196 5.37 0.42 27.39
N TYR A 197 6.45 -0.34 27.37
CA TYR A 197 7.60 -0.09 26.52
C TYR A 197 7.70 -1.18 25.45
N ILE A 198 7.74 -0.77 24.18
CA ILE A 198 7.83 -1.67 23.03
C ILE A 198 9.18 -1.47 22.34
N ALA A 199 10.07 -2.45 22.47
CA ALA A 199 11.41 -2.37 21.95
C ALA A 199 11.44 -2.26 20.40
N PRO A 200 12.46 -1.60 19.81
CA PRO A 200 12.66 -1.59 18.36
C PRO A 200 12.77 -3.01 17.80
N GLY A 201 12.09 -3.27 16.67
CA GLY A 201 12.03 -4.61 16.06
C GLY A 201 10.98 -5.55 16.68
N CYS A 202 10.26 -5.12 17.71
CA CYS A 202 9.21 -5.91 18.38
C CYS A 202 7.80 -5.45 17.99
N VAL A 203 6.86 -6.40 17.98
CA VAL A 203 5.44 -6.19 17.66
C VAL A 203 4.59 -6.50 18.89
N PHE A 204 3.75 -5.55 19.29
CA PHE A 204 2.66 -5.74 20.24
C PHE A 204 1.37 -6.01 19.47
N TYR A 205 0.87 -7.24 19.56
CA TYR A 205 -0.22 -7.77 18.75
C TYR A 205 -1.52 -7.84 19.57
N SER A 206 -2.20 -6.71 19.78
CA SER A 206 -3.51 -6.68 20.44
C SER A 206 -4.20 -5.32 20.30
N ARG A 207 -5.54 -5.29 20.38
CA ARG A 207 -6.29 -4.05 20.63
C ARG A 207 -6.25 -3.71 22.12
N LEU A 208 -6.08 -2.44 22.44
CA LEU A 208 -5.81 -2.00 23.81
C LEU A 208 -7.00 -1.28 24.45
N ILE A 209 -7.37 -1.70 25.67
CA ILE A 209 -8.36 -1.03 26.51
C ILE A 209 -7.64 -0.49 27.75
N ILE A 210 -7.63 0.84 27.92
CA ILE A 210 -6.92 1.53 29.00
C ILE A 210 -7.93 2.30 29.86
N LYS A 211 -8.17 1.83 31.08
CA LYS A 211 -9.09 2.47 32.04
C LYS A 211 -8.41 3.24 33.16
N SER A 212 -7.08 3.15 33.23
CA SER A 212 -6.26 3.73 34.29
C SER A 212 -5.77 5.14 33.93
N ASN A 213 -5.57 5.98 34.94
CA ASN A 213 -4.93 7.29 34.78
C ASN A 213 -3.40 7.15 34.74
N ASN A 214 -2.71 8.14 34.16
CA ASN A 214 -1.24 8.24 34.15
C ASN A 214 -0.57 7.03 33.49
N VAL A 215 -1.01 6.70 32.28
CA VAL A 215 -0.46 5.60 31.48
C VAL A 215 0.40 6.17 30.36
N THR A 216 1.60 5.61 30.18
CA THR A 216 2.52 5.94 29.09
C THR A 216 2.74 4.72 28.20
N ILE A 217 2.66 4.89 26.88
CA ILE A 217 3.15 3.93 25.89
C ILE A 217 4.34 4.56 25.17
N CYS A 218 5.46 3.85 25.06
CA CYS A 218 6.68 4.36 24.45
C CYS A 218 7.52 3.26 23.80
N GLY A 219 8.61 3.64 23.13
CA GLY A 219 9.49 2.73 22.40
C GLY A 219 9.35 2.85 20.89
N HIS A 220 10.30 2.25 20.17
CA HIS A 220 10.33 2.23 18.71
C HIS A 220 9.78 0.94 18.10
N GLY A 221 8.97 0.16 18.82
CA GLY A 221 8.26 -0.99 18.25
C GLY A 221 6.96 -0.67 17.52
N ILE A 222 6.26 -1.72 17.11
CA ILE A 222 4.97 -1.67 16.40
C ILE A 222 3.82 -2.09 17.32
N LEU A 223 2.73 -1.34 17.25
CA LEU A 223 1.39 -1.71 17.67
C LEU A 223 0.63 -2.22 16.42
N LEU A 224 0.24 -3.49 16.41
CA LEU A 224 -0.44 -4.15 15.29
C LEU A 224 -1.85 -4.63 15.68
N ASP A 225 -2.85 -4.31 14.85
CA ASP A 225 -4.24 -4.75 15.05
C ASP A 225 -4.43 -6.23 14.66
N PRO A 226 -4.82 -7.13 15.58
CA PRO A 226 -5.04 -8.55 15.27
C PRO A 226 -6.10 -8.80 14.21
N PHE A 227 -7.06 -7.90 14.05
CA PHE A 227 -8.09 -8.04 13.01
C PHE A 227 -7.52 -7.88 11.59
N SER A 228 -6.27 -7.41 11.44
CA SER A 228 -5.54 -7.47 10.17
C SER A 228 -5.23 -8.91 9.74
N ASP A 229 -5.12 -9.83 10.70
CA ASP A 229 -4.80 -11.24 10.52
C ASP A 229 -6.00 -12.13 10.88
N LEU A 230 -6.85 -12.42 9.89
CA LEU A 230 -8.14 -13.11 10.08
C LEU A 230 -8.05 -14.62 10.41
N HIS A 231 -6.93 -15.13 10.94
CA HIS A 231 -6.76 -16.53 11.42
C HIS A 231 -7.09 -16.73 12.87
N ASP A 232 -7.08 -15.67 13.65
CA ASP A 232 -7.28 -15.81 15.08
C ASP A 232 -8.76 -16.14 15.37
N ALA A 233 -8.99 -17.33 15.93
CA ALA A 233 -10.33 -17.79 16.32
C ALA A 233 -10.96 -16.90 17.41
N SER A 234 -10.17 -16.04 18.07
CA SER A 234 -10.63 -15.01 19.00
C SER A 234 -11.43 -13.88 18.31
N VAL A 235 -11.33 -13.75 16.97
CA VAL A 235 -11.91 -12.66 16.13
C VAL A 235 -13.45 -12.76 15.97
N THR A 236 -14.12 -13.59 16.78
CA THR A 236 -15.59 -13.69 16.81
C THR A 236 -16.27 -12.67 17.75
N GLU A 237 -15.49 -11.85 18.44
CA GLU A 237 -16.00 -10.85 19.38
C GLU A 237 -16.70 -9.67 18.64
N ASP A 238 -18.03 -9.59 18.72
CA ASP A 238 -18.83 -8.42 18.29
C ASP A 238 -18.57 -7.23 19.27
N ARG A 239 -17.37 -6.65 19.24
CA ARG A 239 -16.99 -5.45 20.00
C ARG A 239 -16.42 -4.34 19.10
N THR A 240 -16.31 -3.15 19.67
CA THR A 240 -16.16 -1.84 19.00
C THR A 240 -15.06 -1.80 17.92
N ASN A 241 -15.27 -0.99 16.88
CA ASN A 241 -14.30 -0.72 15.80
C ASN A 241 -13.09 0.13 16.26
N ILE A 242 -12.70 0.08 17.53
CA ILE A 242 -11.67 0.95 18.12
C ILE A 242 -10.46 0.09 18.45
N TYR A 243 -9.29 0.49 17.94
CA TYR A 243 -8.02 -0.19 18.16
C TYR A 243 -7.45 0.10 19.56
N MET A 244 -7.45 1.37 19.97
CA MET A 244 -7.05 1.81 21.31
C MET A 244 -8.16 2.65 21.96
N ASP A 245 -8.80 2.09 22.99
CA ASP A 245 -9.88 2.73 23.75
C ASP A 245 -9.34 3.23 25.10
N VAL A 246 -9.18 4.55 25.22
CA VAL A 246 -8.59 5.20 26.40
C VAL A 246 -9.67 5.91 27.20
N ASN A 247 -9.91 5.44 28.42
CA ASN A 247 -10.82 6.03 29.39
C ASN A 247 -10.11 6.29 30.72
N GLY A 248 -9.16 7.23 30.70
CA GLY A 248 -8.37 7.65 31.85
C GLY A 248 -7.73 9.01 31.58
N ASN A 249 -7.30 9.73 32.62
CA ASN A 249 -6.64 11.02 32.49
C ASN A 249 -5.12 10.87 32.35
N ASN A 250 -4.45 11.87 31.76
CA ASN A 250 -2.99 11.92 31.65
C ASN A 250 -2.37 10.74 30.88
N PHE A 251 -3.00 10.32 29.78
CA PHE A 251 -2.42 9.29 28.89
C PHE A 251 -1.39 9.91 27.94
N THR A 252 -0.23 9.26 27.82
CA THR A 252 0.84 9.60 26.89
C THR A 252 1.13 8.44 25.97
N ILE A 253 1.27 8.69 24.67
CA ILE A 253 1.84 7.75 23.71
C ILE A 253 2.94 8.46 22.92
N LYS A 254 4.12 7.83 22.85
CA LYS A 254 5.26 8.42 22.15
C LYS A 254 6.08 7.43 21.33
N ASP A 255 6.60 7.92 20.21
CA ASP A 255 7.61 7.32 19.33
C ASP A 255 7.25 6.00 18.60
N VAL A 256 6.25 5.27 19.09
CA VAL A 256 5.73 4.01 18.53
C VAL A 256 5.08 4.16 17.16
N LYS A 257 4.91 3.02 16.47
CA LYS A 257 4.19 2.90 15.21
C LYS A 257 2.87 2.16 15.39
N ILE A 258 1.80 2.64 14.75
CA ILE A 258 0.52 1.92 14.60
C ILE A 258 0.40 1.48 13.15
N ILE A 259 0.37 0.17 12.92
CA ILE A 259 0.39 -0.41 11.57
C ILE A 259 -0.89 -1.21 11.33
N ASP A 260 -1.44 -1.07 10.12
CA ASP A 260 -2.52 -1.89 9.56
C ASP A 260 -3.78 -2.08 10.42
N SER A 261 -4.19 -1.03 11.15
CA SER A 261 -5.47 -1.01 11.87
C SER A 261 -6.64 -1.28 10.93
N GLN A 262 -7.63 -2.01 11.44
CA GLN A 262 -8.88 -2.32 10.75
C GLN A 262 -10.07 -1.46 11.22
N GLY A 263 -9.83 -0.54 12.17
CA GLY A 263 -10.80 0.41 12.70
C GLY A 263 -10.16 1.72 13.16
N TYR A 264 -10.90 2.52 13.91
CA TYR A 264 -10.45 3.80 14.47
C TYR A 264 -9.20 3.57 15.34
N HIS A 265 -8.11 4.31 15.11
CA HIS A 265 -6.84 4.01 15.80
C HIS A 265 -6.92 4.29 17.30
N MET A 266 -7.41 5.46 17.68
CA MET A 266 -7.44 5.90 19.06
C MET A 266 -8.75 6.64 19.34
N TYR A 267 -9.45 6.22 20.38
CA TYR A 267 -10.59 6.95 20.95
C TYR A 267 -10.22 7.42 22.35
N LEU A 268 -10.11 8.73 22.52
CA LEU A 268 -9.65 9.35 23.76
C LEU A 268 -10.83 9.91 24.56
N LEU A 269 -10.99 9.43 25.79
CA LEU A 269 -11.81 9.99 26.86
C LEU A 269 -10.93 10.36 28.05
N GLY A 270 -11.40 11.31 28.87
CA GLY A 270 -10.62 11.88 29.97
C GLY A 270 -10.09 13.26 29.61
N THR A 271 -8.99 13.69 30.23
CA THR A 271 -8.31 14.96 29.91
C THR A 271 -6.79 14.85 30.03
N ASN A 272 -6.09 15.77 29.36
CA ASN A 272 -4.64 15.98 29.35
C ASN A 272 -3.87 14.85 28.67
N HIS A 273 -4.15 14.61 27.40
CA HIS A 273 -3.47 13.59 26.61
C HIS A 273 -2.31 14.16 25.81
N LEU A 274 -1.24 13.39 25.68
CA LEU A 274 -0.08 13.69 24.83
C LEU A 274 0.16 12.57 23.83
N ILE A 275 0.17 12.93 22.55
CA ILE A 275 0.54 12.05 21.44
C ILE A 275 1.76 12.68 20.78
N LYS A 276 2.95 12.07 20.90
CA LYS A 276 4.21 12.65 20.44
C LYS A 276 4.95 11.69 19.52
N ASN A 277 5.40 12.12 18.35
CA ASN A 277 6.26 11.30 17.48
C ASN A 277 5.65 9.93 17.08
N VAL A 278 4.31 9.79 17.10
CA VAL A 278 3.64 8.57 16.69
C VAL A 278 3.56 8.52 15.17
N LYS A 279 3.80 7.33 14.60
CA LYS A 279 3.66 7.09 13.16
C LYS A 279 2.51 6.11 12.92
N CYS A 280 1.60 6.44 12.02
CA CYS A 280 0.43 5.64 11.72
C CYS A 280 0.37 5.36 10.22
N LEU A 281 0.29 4.09 9.84
CA LEU A 281 0.37 3.63 8.46
C LEU A 281 -0.69 2.56 8.24
N THR A 282 -1.85 2.96 7.75
CA THR A 282 -3.02 2.08 7.59
C THR A 282 -3.76 2.36 6.29
N ALA A 283 -4.28 1.32 5.67
CA ALA A 283 -4.86 1.43 4.33
C ALA A 283 -6.37 1.17 4.25
N ARG A 284 -7.00 0.74 5.36
CA ARG A 284 -8.43 0.39 5.36
C ARG A 284 -9.33 1.62 5.56
N ILE A 285 -10.47 1.70 4.88
CA ILE A 285 -11.55 2.63 5.26
C ILE A 285 -12.07 2.28 6.66
N ARG A 286 -12.51 3.29 7.41
CA ARG A 286 -12.79 3.32 8.87
C ARG A 286 -11.56 3.50 9.78
N THR A 287 -10.41 3.83 9.21
CA THR A 287 -9.18 4.09 9.97
C THR A 287 -8.99 5.60 10.21
N ASP A 288 -9.94 6.25 10.88
CA ASP A 288 -9.74 7.67 11.20
C ASP A 288 -8.44 7.83 12.00
N GLY A 289 -7.63 8.84 11.68
CA GLY A 289 -6.32 9.04 12.30
C GLY A 289 -6.42 9.18 13.83
N VAL A 290 -6.77 10.37 14.31
CA VAL A 290 -7.01 10.57 15.75
C VAL A 290 -8.43 11.06 15.96
N ALA A 291 -9.23 10.31 16.73
CA ALA A 291 -10.57 10.70 17.16
C ALA A 291 -10.53 11.29 18.58
N VAL A 292 -10.72 12.60 18.70
CA VAL A 292 -10.67 13.28 20.01
C VAL A 292 -12.08 13.56 20.54
N GLY A 293 -12.46 12.85 21.60
CA GLY A 293 -13.67 13.09 22.41
C GLY A 293 -13.36 13.59 23.84
N ALA A 294 -12.10 13.91 24.12
CA ALA A 294 -11.57 14.22 25.45
C ALA A 294 -11.58 15.72 25.80
N GLY A 295 -11.04 16.03 26.99
CA GLY A 295 -10.61 17.36 27.44
C GLY A 295 -9.35 17.83 26.70
N ASN A 296 -8.33 18.32 27.40
CA ASN A 296 -7.14 18.87 26.72
C ASN A 296 -6.33 17.80 25.98
N VAL A 297 -6.02 18.00 24.69
CA VAL A 297 -5.19 17.08 23.89
C VAL A 297 -4.08 17.83 23.16
N THR A 298 -2.86 17.29 23.25
CA THR A 298 -1.69 17.76 22.49
C THR A 298 -1.20 16.65 21.56
N ILE A 299 -1.09 16.94 20.27
CA ILE A 299 -0.53 16.05 19.26
C ILE A 299 0.67 16.76 18.63
N THR A 300 1.85 16.14 18.62
CA THR A 300 3.03 16.81 18.07
C THR A 300 4.03 15.86 17.42
N ASN A 301 4.65 16.30 16.33
CA ASN A 301 5.68 15.57 15.60
C ASN A 301 5.19 14.22 15.03
N CYS A 302 3.90 14.05 14.73
CA CYS A 302 3.34 12.78 14.29
C CYS A 302 3.27 12.64 12.75
N PHE A 303 3.25 11.40 12.28
CA PHE A 303 3.04 11.04 10.88
C PHE A 303 1.78 10.19 10.76
N TRP A 304 0.82 10.64 9.96
CA TRP A 304 -0.46 9.96 9.75
C TRP A 304 -0.65 9.68 8.28
N TYR A 305 -0.68 8.41 7.93
CA TYR A 305 -1.02 7.96 6.59
C TYR A 305 -2.12 6.90 6.68
N VAL A 306 -3.35 7.36 6.54
CA VAL A 306 -4.57 6.60 6.83
C VAL A 306 -5.48 6.56 5.61
N SER A 307 -6.54 5.76 5.63
CA SER A 307 -7.49 5.66 4.51
C SER A 307 -8.93 6.03 4.89
N ASP A 308 -9.11 6.75 5.99
CA ASP A 308 -10.35 7.47 6.31
C ASP A 308 -9.99 8.88 6.80
N ASN A 309 -10.90 9.59 7.47
CA ASN A 309 -10.66 10.96 7.92
C ASN A 309 -9.39 11.08 8.77
N GLY A 310 -8.52 12.04 8.44
CA GLY A 310 -7.25 12.23 9.12
C GLY A 310 -7.42 12.65 10.59
N PHE A 311 -7.60 13.94 10.82
CA PHE A 311 -7.90 14.46 12.16
C PHE A 311 -9.40 14.61 12.37
N THR A 312 -9.99 13.69 13.14
CA THR A 312 -11.41 13.68 13.48
C THR A 312 -11.62 14.19 14.90
N TYR A 313 -12.38 15.27 15.07
CA TYR A 313 -12.65 15.82 16.40
C TYR A 313 -14.14 16.10 16.52
N SER A 314 -14.76 15.53 17.56
CA SER A 314 -16.21 15.43 17.67
C SER A 314 -16.62 15.60 19.14
N GLY A 315 -17.21 16.75 19.48
CA GLY A 315 -17.59 17.04 20.87
C GLY A 315 -16.38 17.37 21.76
N GLY A 316 -16.50 17.17 23.08
CA GLY A 316 -15.42 17.44 24.05
C GLY A 316 -15.44 18.84 24.67
N TYR A 317 -14.36 19.18 25.38
CA TYR A 317 -14.15 20.47 26.07
C TYR A 317 -12.65 20.76 26.19
N GLY A 318 -12.26 21.95 26.69
CA GLY A 318 -10.85 22.28 26.95
C GLY A 318 -10.16 22.99 25.79
N TYR A 319 -9.05 22.45 25.30
CA TYR A 319 -8.34 22.94 24.11
C TYR A 319 -7.60 21.79 23.41
N HIS A 320 -7.48 21.87 22.07
CA HIS A 320 -6.67 20.92 21.29
C HIS A 320 -5.56 21.65 20.57
N ARG A 321 -4.33 21.17 20.70
CA ARG A 321 -3.14 21.71 20.02
C ARG A 321 -2.46 20.61 19.22
N ILE A 322 -2.40 20.79 17.92
CA ILE A 322 -1.80 19.86 16.98
C ILE A 322 -0.67 20.59 16.27
N SER A 323 0.55 20.02 16.27
CA SER A 323 1.72 20.71 15.73
C SER A 323 2.72 19.80 15.00
N ASN A 324 3.38 20.34 13.97
CA ASN A 324 4.46 19.65 13.25
C ASN A 324 4.06 18.22 12.81
N CYS A 325 2.89 18.07 12.19
CA CYS A 325 2.38 16.76 11.77
C CYS A 325 2.34 16.63 10.25
N ILE A 326 2.62 15.44 9.75
CA ILE A 326 2.47 15.07 8.34
C ILE A 326 1.20 14.20 8.20
N MET A 327 0.35 14.49 7.22
CA MET A 327 -0.93 13.80 7.01
C MET A 327 -1.16 13.45 5.54
N GLY A 328 -1.58 12.22 5.28
CA GLY A 328 -2.09 11.76 4.00
C GLY A 328 -3.30 10.89 4.19
N THR A 329 -4.33 11.10 3.36
CA THR A 329 -5.55 10.30 3.39
C THR A 329 -6.29 10.27 2.06
N THR A 330 -6.96 9.14 1.79
CA THR A 330 -7.93 9.00 0.71
C THR A 330 -9.27 9.69 0.99
N CYS A 331 -9.51 10.19 2.21
CA CYS A 331 -10.71 10.93 2.60
C CYS A 331 -10.35 12.40 2.92
N ALA A 332 -10.91 12.96 4.01
CA ALA A 332 -10.65 14.33 4.40
C ALA A 332 -9.48 14.45 5.37
N ALA A 333 -8.56 15.38 5.14
CA ALA A 333 -7.43 15.59 6.06
C ALA A 333 -7.89 16.08 7.45
N PHE A 334 -8.91 16.93 7.50
CA PHE A 334 -9.53 17.42 8.73
C PHE A 334 -11.04 17.23 8.68
N PHE A 335 -11.59 16.61 9.73
CA PHE A 335 -13.00 16.28 9.82
C PHE A 335 -13.60 16.77 11.16
N PRO A 336 -13.73 18.09 11.37
CA PRO A 336 -14.47 18.64 12.50
C PRO A 336 -15.94 18.21 12.46
N GLN A 337 -16.38 17.48 13.49
CA GLN A 337 -17.76 17.04 13.66
C GLN A 337 -18.38 17.62 14.93
N HIS A 338 -19.71 17.61 14.99
CA HIS A 338 -20.46 17.97 16.19
C HIS A 338 -20.15 19.41 16.70
N THR A 339 -20.60 19.75 17.90
CA THR A 339 -20.27 21.02 18.56
C THR A 339 -18.84 21.03 19.11
N LEU A 340 -18.12 22.12 18.85
CA LEU A 340 -16.77 22.42 19.30
C LEU A 340 -16.78 23.76 20.07
N PRO A 341 -17.20 23.78 21.35
CA PRO A 341 -17.35 25.01 22.13
C PRO A 341 -16.02 25.56 22.68
N TYR A 342 -14.90 25.17 22.08
CA TYR A 342 -13.55 25.43 22.56
C TYR A 342 -12.59 25.70 21.39
N ASP A 343 -11.35 26.09 21.71
CA ASP A 343 -10.35 26.46 20.70
C ASP A 343 -9.56 25.23 20.24
N VAL A 344 -9.43 25.06 18.92
CA VAL A 344 -8.60 24.04 18.28
C VAL A 344 -7.54 24.74 17.43
N GLU A 345 -6.28 24.41 17.66
CA GLU A 345 -5.14 25.03 16.99
C GLU A 345 -4.28 24.00 16.29
N PHE A 346 -4.03 24.24 15.00
CA PHE A 346 -3.14 23.48 14.14
C PHE A 346 -1.97 24.38 13.75
N THR A 347 -0.73 23.95 14.01
CA THR A 347 0.49 24.71 13.66
C THR A 347 1.47 23.84 12.90
N ASP A 348 1.95 24.28 11.73
CA ASP A 348 2.90 23.53 10.90
C ASP A 348 2.39 22.13 10.55
N ILE A 349 1.28 22.07 9.80
CA ILE A 349 0.69 20.81 9.34
C ILE A 349 0.96 20.65 7.84
N TYR A 350 1.47 19.49 7.46
CA TYR A 350 1.86 19.20 6.08
C TYR A 350 0.99 18.07 5.53
N VAL A 351 0.11 18.41 4.58
CA VAL A 351 -0.81 17.46 3.95
C VAL A 351 -0.27 17.10 2.57
N PHE A 352 -0.04 15.82 2.32
CA PHE A 352 0.45 15.33 1.02
C PHE A 352 -0.61 14.62 0.18
N ARG A 353 -1.74 14.21 0.80
CA ARG A 353 -2.88 13.55 0.13
C ARG A 353 -4.18 13.84 0.88
N ALA A 354 -5.27 14.10 0.13
CA ALA A 354 -6.60 14.40 0.67
C ALA A 354 -7.68 14.30 -0.42
N ASP A 355 -8.02 13.07 -0.83
CA ASP A 355 -8.81 12.83 -2.04
C ASP A 355 -10.31 13.19 -1.90
N GLU A 356 -10.84 13.30 -0.66
CA GLU A 356 -12.20 13.79 -0.38
C GLU A 356 -12.22 15.19 0.26
N GLY A 357 -11.16 15.96 0.03
CA GLY A 357 -11.07 17.37 0.40
C GLY A 357 -10.14 17.63 1.57
N ILE A 358 -9.64 18.88 1.68
CA ILE A 358 -8.77 19.23 2.81
C ILE A 358 -9.57 19.26 4.12
N ILE A 359 -10.72 19.96 4.15
CA ILE A 359 -11.56 20.10 5.35
C ILE A 359 -13.01 19.78 5.02
N ASN A 360 -13.60 18.86 5.79
CA ASN A 360 -15.02 18.54 5.77
C ASN A 360 -15.63 18.80 7.16
N ASN A 361 -16.34 19.93 7.31
CA ASN A 361 -17.07 20.25 8.53
C ASN A 361 -18.52 19.74 8.45
N TRP A 362 -18.67 18.44 8.72
CA TRP A 362 -19.93 17.73 8.57
C TRP A 362 -20.35 17.08 9.89
N TYR A 363 -21.65 16.91 10.08
CA TYR A 363 -22.16 16.03 11.12
C TYR A 363 -23.02 14.95 10.50
N ASN A 364 -22.61 13.68 10.61
CA ASN A 364 -23.35 12.54 10.06
C ASN A 364 -24.39 11.97 11.05
N GLY A 365 -24.49 12.53 12.26
CA GLY A 365 -25.42 12.11 13.30
C GLY A 365 -26.78 12.83 13.24
N ALA A 366 -27.33 13.11 14.43
CA ALA A 366 -28.62 13.79 14.58
C ALA A 366 -28.64 15.23 14.00
N LYS A 367 -29.82 15.79 13.73
CA LYS A 367 -29.93 17.21 13.31
C LYS A 367 -29.68 18.14 14.51
N ILE A 368 -28.42 18.54 14.74
CA ILE A 368 -28.02 19.42 15.86
C ILE A 368 -27.48 20.78 15.37
N GLN A 369 -27.64 21.81 16.20
CA GLN A 369 -27.12 23.15 15.96
C GLN A 369 -25.66 23.25 16.44
N SER A 370 -24.72 22.84 15.59
CA SER A 370 -23.30 22.75 15.96
C SER A 370 -22.60 24.11 15.97
N VAL A 371 -22.00 24.44 17.11
CA VAL A 371 -21.12 25.62 17.26
C VAL A 371 -19.70 25.20 16.91
N VAL A 372 -18.94 26.07 16.24
CA VAL A 372 -17.48 25.97 16.19
C VAL A 372 -16.91 27.27 16.73
N LYS A 373 -16.39 27.24 17.96
CA LYS A 373 -15.89 28.43 18.66
C LYS A 373 -14.76 29.05 17.87
N ASN A 374 -13.61 28.40 17.78
CA ASN A 374 -12.51 28.78 16.89
C ASN A 374 -11.71 27.54 16.48
N VAL A 375 -11.53 27.35 15.17
CA VAL A 375 -10.50 26.44 14.62
C VAL A 375 -9.48 27.30 13.88
N THR A 376 -8.22 27.24 14.31
CA THR A 376 -7.14 28.05 13.77
C THR A 376 -6.07 27.17 13.14
N PHE A 377 -5.77 27.45 11.87
CA PHE A 377 -4.66 26.86 11.12
C PHE A 377 -3.57 27.92 10.96
N ASN A 378 -2.41 27.66 11.57
CA ASN A 378 -1.19 28.43 11.39
C ASN A 378 -0.24 27.58 10.53
N ASN A 379 0.09 28.03 9.32
CA ASN A 379 0.96 27.30 8.41
C ASN A 379 0.45 25.89 8.05
N LEU A 380 -0.80 25.81 7.56
CA LEU A 380 -1.29 24.59 6.89
C LEU A 380 -0.74 24.55 5.46
N ASP A 381 0.11 23.56 5.18
CA ASP A 381 0.72 23.34 3.88
C ASP A 381 0.09 22.14 3.19
N CYS A 382 -0.56 22.39 2.05
CA CYS A 382 -1.16 21.39 1.18
C CYS A 382 -0.60 21.50 -0.24
N VAL A 383 0.63 22.00 -0.44
CA VAL A 383 1.19 22.15 -1.81
C VAL A 383 1.53 20.81 -2.44
N ASP A 384 1.73 19.78 -1.62
CA ASP A 384 2.06 18.41 -2.02
C ASP A 384 0.82 17.56 -2.36
N VAL A 385 -0.39 18.07 -2.11
CA VAL A 385 -1.63 17.40 -2.51
C VAL A 385 -1.79 17.47 -4.03
N ILE A 386 -1.71 16.31 -4.70
CA ILE A 386 -1.77 16.22 -6.17
C ILE A 386 -3.20 16.37 -6.68
N ASN A 387 -4.14 15.75 -5.98
CA ASN A 387 -5.55 15.76 -6.33
C ASN A 387 -6.39 16.03 -5.08
N THR A 388 -7.26 17.03 -5.15
CA THR A 388 -8.27 17.27 -4.12
C THR A 388 -9.45 18.02 -4.72
N PRO A 389 -10.69 17.70 -4.30
CA PRO A 389 -11.88 18.32 -4.87
C PRO A 389 -12.24 19.69 -4.25
N TRP A 390 -11.76 20.01 -3.04
CA TRP A 390 -11.97 21.31 -2.39
C TRP A 390 -11.05 21.54 -1.17
N ILE A 391 -10.98 22.80 -0.72
CA ILE A 391 -10.35 23.20 0.53
C ILE A 391 -11.32 23.04 1.70
N PHE A 392 -12.57 23.48 1.55
CA PHE A 392 -13.56 23.48 2.63
C PHE A 392 -14.95 23.07 2.16
N SER A 393 -15.57 22.14 2.88
CA SER A 393 -16.96 21.74 2.72
C SER A 393 -17.74 21.88 4.04
N GLY A 394 -18.89 22.55 4.00
CA GLY A 394 -19.81 22.66 5.14
C GLY A 394 -21.15 21.97 4.87
N LYS A 395 -21.61 21.12 5.80
CA LYS A 395 -22.83 20.33 5.62
C LYS A 395 -23.46 19.91 6.95
N ASN A 396 -24.79 20.00 7.08
CA ASN A 396 -25.54 19.43 8.20
C ASN A 396 -25.10 19.92 9.61
N MET A 397 -24.61 21.16 9.73
CA MET A 397 -24.10 21.72 11.00
C MET A 397 -25.03 22.76 11.65
N GLY A 398 -26.23 23.00 11.09
CA GLY A 398 -27.15 24.00 11.62
C GLY A 398 -26.69 25.45 11.41
N ASP A 399 -27.38 26.37 12.07
CA ASP A 399 -27.27 27.82 11.91
C ASP A 399 -26.46 28.49 13.05
N ALA A 400 -25.88 27.73 13.99
CA ALA A 400 -25.00 28.30 15.00
C ALA A 400 -23.70 28.86 14.40
N VAL A 401 -22.99 29.76 15.09
CA VAL A 401 -21.77 30.38 14.53
C VAL A 401 -20.62 29.36 14.44
N LYS A 402 -19.90 29.38 13.31
CA LYS A 402 -18.76 28.50 13.05
C LYS A 402 -17.55 29.29 12.54
N ASN A 403 -16.53 29.47 13.37
CA ASN A 403 -15.35 30.28 13.03
C ASN A 403 -14.13 29.43 12.65
N PHE A 404 -13.55 29.74 11.50
CA PHE A 404 -12.30 29.16 11.03
C PHE A 404 -11.32 30.27 10.65
N TYR A 405 -10.05 30.09 11.01
CA TYR A 405 -8.96 31.02 10.75
C TYR A 405 -7.83 30.30 10.04
N PHE A 406 -7.34 30.89 8.95
CA PHE A 406 -6.28 30.38 8.10
C PHE A 406 -5.19 31.43 8.03
N ASN A 407 -4.05 31.16 8.63
CA ASN A 407 -2.91 32.07 8.69
C ASN A 407 -1.73 31.43 7.97
N ASN A 408 -1.24 32.05 6.91
CA ASN A 408 -0.11 31.59 6.11
C ASN A 408 -0.30 30.19 5.49
N CYS A 409 -1.55 29.83 5.13
CA CYS A 409 -1.87 28.52 4.55
C CYS A 409 -1.63 28.48 3.04
N ARG A 410 -1.22 27.33 2.51
CA ARG A 410 -0.86 27.15 1.09
C ARG A 410 -1.55 25.92 0.53
N PHE A 411 -2.25 26.08 -0.59
CA PHE A 411 -2.99 25.00 -1.25
C PHE A 411 -2.52 24.85 -2.70
N ASN A 412 -2.37 23.61 -3.15
CA ASN A 412 -2.20 23.34 -4.58
C ASN A 412 -3.50 23.64 -5.36
N ALA A 413 -3.44 23.51 -6.69
CA ALA A 413 -4.61 23.64 -7.54
C ALA A 413 -5.71 22.62 -7.19
N ILE A 414 -6.96 23.08 -7.13
CA ILE A 414 -8.14 22.25 -6.90
C ILE A 414 -8.57 21.63 -8.22
N ARG A 415 -8.30 20.33 -8.38
CA ARG A 415 -8.43 19.62 -9.66
C ARG A 415 -9.35 18.39 -9.60
N GLY A 416 -9.72 17.94 -8.41
CA GLY A 416 -10.44 16.68 -8.22
C GLY A 416 -11.95 16.81 -8.32
N SER A 417 -12.59 15.68 -8.61
CA SER A 417 -13.99 15.40 -8.27
C SER A 417 -14.00 14.40 -7.12
N SER A 418 -14.88 14.59 -6.12
CA SER A 418 -15.07 13.56 -5.10
C SER A 418 -15.63 12.30 -5.73
N ILE A 419 -15.06 11.16 -5.34
CA ILE A 419 -15.39 9.85 -5.90
C ILE A 419 -16.45 9.12 -5.05
N VAL A 420 -16.69 9.61 -3.83
CA VAL A 420 -17.65 9.03 -2.86
C VAL A 420 -18.94 9.84 -2.76
N THR A 421 -18.88 11.15 -2.98
CA THR A 421 -20.09 11.99 -3.02
C THR A 421 -20.44 12.26 -4.48
N GLU A 422 -21.52 11.67 -4.98
CA GLU A 422 -22.11 11.89 -6.34
C GLU A 422 -22.64 13.33 -6.53
N TRP A 423 -21.87 14.33 -6.12
CA TRP A 423 -22.34 15.71 -6.01
C TRP A 423 -21.69 16.55 -7.09
N ASN A 424 -22.53 17.37 -7.73
CA ASN A 424 -22.26 18.30 -8.84
C ASN A 424 -21.21 19.40 -8.51
N THR A 425 -20.12 19.07 -7.82
CA THR A 425 -18.96 19.95 -7.70
C THR A 425 -18.24 19.96 -9.03
N LYS A 426 -18.10 21.14 -9.63
CA LYS A 426 -17.29 21.31 -10.82
C LYS A 426 -15.83 21.44 -10.36
N ALA A 427 -14.92 20.76 -11.04
CA ALA A 427 -13.48 20.87 -10.79
C ALA A 427 -13.07 22.35 -10.66
N GLY A 428 -12.33 22.68 -9.58
CA GLY A 428 -11.85 24.02 -9.29
C GLY A 428 -12.70 24.88 -8.35
N GLN A 429 -13.78 24.35 -7.76
CA GLN A 429 -14.52 25.03 -6.68
C GLN A 429 -13.88 24.71 -5.31
N ALA A 430 -13.20 25.67 -4.70
CA ALA A 430 -12.40 25.43 -3.50
C ALA A 430 -13.21 25.45 -2.20
N ILE A 431 -14.35 26.16 -2.15
CA ILE A 431 -15.19 26.26 -0.94
C ILE A 431 -16.65 26.03 -1.32
N HIS A 432 -17.36 25.19 -0.58
CA HIS A 432 -18.78 24.99 -0.83
C HIS A 432 -19.58 24.64 0.44
N ILE A 433 -20.83 25.15 0.50
CA ILE A 433 -21.80 24.89 1.56
C ILE A 433 -23.00 24.17 0.97
N ILE A 434 -23.45 23.08 1.61
CA ILE A 434 -24.46 22.18 1.05
C ILE A 434 -25.71 22.15 1.92
N ASN A 435 -26.81 22.59 1.31
CA ASN A 435 -28.16 22.56 1.87
C ASN A 435 -29.12 21.86 0.90
N ASN A 436 -29.91 20.92 1.42
CA ASN A 436 -31.01 20.27 0.71
C ASN A 436 -32.09 19.80 1.70
N ASP A 437 -33.24 19.34 1.17
CA ASP A 437 -34.42 18.98 1.96
C ASP A 437 -34.21 17.84 2.97
N THR A 438 -33.20 16.98 2.75
CA THR A 438 -32.94 15.83 3.63
C THR A 438 -32.04 16.19 4.82
N LEU A 439 -31.20 17.22 4.68
CA LEU A 439 -30.21 17.62 5.68
C LEU A 439 -30.77 18.70 6.62
N LEU A 440 -30.06 18.96 7.72
CA LEU A 440 -30.24 20.19 8.49
C LEU A 440 -29.61 21.34 7.70
N HIS A 441 -30.39 22.39 7.45
CA HIS A 441 -29.87 23.61 6.85
C HIS A 441 -28.69 24.13 7.66
N THR A 442 -27.59 24.47 7.00
CA THR A 442 -26.38 24.95 7.62
C THR A 442 -26.04 26.36 7.16
N SER A 443 -25.71 27.22 8.12
CA SER A 443 -25.39 28.62 7.87
C SER A 443 -24.41 29.17 8.92
N ASN A 444 -24.08 30.46 8.83
CA ASN A 444 -23.19 31.19 9.74
C ASN A 444 -21.75 30.66 9.81
N TYR A 445 -21.21 30.21 8.68
CA TYR A 445 -19.78 29.97 8.53
C TYR A 445 -19.01 31.27 8.38
N LYS A 446 -17.92 31.42 9.13
CA LYS A 446 -16.98 32.55 9.03
C LYS A 446 -15.58 32.02 8.76
N LEU A 447 -15.13 32.16 7.52
CA LEU A 447 -13.81 31.72 7.08
C LEU A 447 -12.91 32.94 6.93
N ASN A 448 -11.84 33.00 7.73
CA ASN A 448 -10.94 34.15 7.80
C ASN A 448 -9.56 33.76 7.27
N PHE A 449 -9.10 34.39 6.20
CA PHE A 449 -7.83 34.09 5.54
C PHE A 449 -6.85 35.25 5.71
N LYS A 450 -5.63 34.93 6.13
CA LYS A 450 -4.52 35.85 6.25
C LYS A 450 -3.29 35.30 5.54
N ASN A 451 -2.83 36.00 4.50
CA ASN A 451 -1.65 35.64 3.70
C ASN A 451 -1.70 34.18 3.17
N CYS A 452 -2.86 33.76 2.66
CA CYS A 452 -3.06 32.41 2.15
C CYS A 452 -2.91 32.35 0.62
N TYR A 453 -2.52 31.18 0.10
CA TYR A 453 -2.22 30.97 -1.31
C TYR A 453 -2.98 29.77 -1.87
N ILE A 454 -3.44 29.87 -3.12
CA ILE A 454 -4.02 28.77 -3.89
C ILE A 454 -3.37 28.72 -5.27
N ASP A 455 -2.89 27.54 -5.68
CA ASP A 455 -2.18 27.36 -6.96
C ASP A 455 -1.01 28.36 -7.11
N GLY A 456 -0.31 28.59 -6.00
CA GLY A 456 0.77 29.56 -5.79
C GLY A 456 0.43 31.03 -6.02
N LYS A 457 -0.84 31.40 -6.08
CA LYS A 457 -1.30 32.80 -6.12
C LYS A 457 -1.81 33.23 -4.75
N LEU A 458 -1.47 34.44 -4.34
CA LEU A 458 -2.02 35.04 -3.12
C LEU A 458 -3.53 35.22 -3.30
N ILE A 459 -4.29 34.82 -2.29
CA ILE A 459 -5.74 35.00 -2.25
C ILE A 459 -6.03 36.46 -1.92
N THR A 460 -6.72 37.16 -2.80
CA THR A 460 -6.99 38.60 -2.70
C THR A 460 -8.48 38.94 -2.71
N SER A 461 -9.32 38.03 -3.22
CA SER A 461 -10.76 38.18 -3.20
C SER A 461 -11.46 36.83 -3.00
N GLU A 462 -12.73 36.88 -2.62
CA GLU A 462 -13.58 35.71 -2.50
C GLU A 462 -13.68 34.89 -3.80
N SER A 463 -13.64 35.56 -4.96
CA SER A 463 -13.73 34.89 -6.27
C SER A 463 -12.58 33.93 -6.55
N ASP A 464 -11.44 34.08 -5.86
CA ASP A 464 -10.29 33.18 -6.00
C ASP A 464 -10.62 31.74 -5.57
N PHE A 465 -11.61 31.56 -4.69
CA PHE A 465 -12.10 30.25 -4.26
C PHE A 465 -13.17 29.65 -5.18
N LYS A 466 -13.76 30.45 -6.07
CA LYS A 466 -14.99 30.10 -6.81
C LYS A 466 -16.05 29.44 -5.90
N PRO A 467 -16.44 30.11 -4.79
CA PRO A 467 -17.23 29.47 -3.75
C PRO A 467 -18.65 29.17 -4.22
N GLN A 468 -19.26 28.15 -3.62
CA GLN A 468 -20.66 27.78 -3.87
C GLN A 468 -21.47 27.80 -2.57
N TYR A 469 -22.39 28.74 -2.47
CA TYR A 469 -23.32 28.91 -1.35
C TYR A 469 -24.53 29.74 -1.83
N LYS A 470 -25.60 29.79 -1.04
CA LYS A 470 -26.86 30.47 -1.39
C LYS A 470 -26.79 31.98 -1.21
N ASP A 471 -26.39 32.45 -0.03
CA ASP A 471 -26.31 33.85 0.33
C ASP A 471 -25.37 34.08 1.54
N SER A 472 -25.12 35.35 1.88
CA SER A 472 -24.18 35.75 2.94
C SER A 472 -24.56 35.27 4.34
N ASN A 473 -25.78 34.80 4.57
CA ASN A 473 -26.13 34.17 5.84
C ASN A 473 -25.48 32.78 5.95
N GLU A 474 -25.26 32.08 4.83
CA GLU A 474 -24.61 30.77 4.86
C GLU A 474 -23.11 30.86 5.14
N LEU A 475 -22.43 31.78 4.45
CA LEU A 475 -20.98 31.89 4.46
C LEU A 475 -20.54 33.35 4.36
N THR A 476 -19.59 33.73 5.22
CA THR A 476 -18.82 34.96 5.10
C THR A 476 -17.34 34.61 4.97
N ILE A 477 -16.70 35.13 3.91
CA ILE A 477 -15.25 35.02 3.69
C ILE A 477 -14.60 36.38 3.97
N SER A 478 -13.61 36.40 4.87
CA SER A 478 -12.81 37.59 5.19
C SER A 478 -11.37 37.36 4.77
N ILE A 479 -10.77 38.30 4.04
CA ILE A 479 -9.38 38.22 3.57
C ILE A 479 -8.61 39.42 4.10
N ASN A 480 -7.51 39.17 4.79
CA ASN A 480 -6.65 40.20 5.37
C ASN A 480 -5.19 39.89 5.06
N ASN A 481 -4.61 40.56 4.07
CA ASN A 481 -3.20 40.38 3.70
C ASN A 481 -2.38 41.56 4.22
N ASP A 482 -1.31 41.28 4.95
CA ASP A 482 -0.46 42.31 5.58
C ASP A 482 0.85 42.57 4.80
N GLY A 483 1.02 41.93 3.65
CA GLY A 483 2.19 42.09 2.79
C GLY A 483 3.38 41.20 3.17
N THR A 484 3.25 40.36 4.20
CA THR A 484 4.26 39.36 4.56
C THR A 484 4.43 38.35 3.41
N LYS A 485 5.69 38.09 3.01
CA LYS A 485 6.00 37.14 1.95
C LYS A 485 6.01 35.69 2.49
N PRO A 486 5.69 34.69 1.64
CA PRO A 486 5.73 33.31 2.07
C PRO A 486 7.19 32.86 2.22
N GLU A 487 7.53 32.26 3.36
CA GLU A 487 8.87 31.71 3.62
C GLU A 487 9.09 30.35 2.94
N TYR A 488 7.99 29.64 2.69
CA TYR A 488 7.94 28.27 2.16
C TYR A 488 7.53 28.21 0.68
N PRO A 489 7.82 27.11 -0.04
CA PRO A 489 7.39 26.92 -1.43
C PRO A 489 5.87 27.05 -1.58
N LEU A 490 5.46 27.58 -2.73
CA LEU A 490 4.04 27.75 -3.08
C LEU A 490 3.50 26.60 -3.97
N TYR A 491 4.36 25.67 -4.34
CA TYR A 491 4.07 24.51 -5.18
C TYR A 491 4.86 23.30 -4.67
N CYS A 492 4.36 22.09 -4.93
CA CYS A 492 5.15 20.87 -4.77
C CYS A 492 6.47 20.97 -5.56
N VAL A 493 7.58 20.67 -4.90
CA VAL A 493 8.93 20.70 -5.47
C VAL A 493 9.18 19.39 -6.20
N ARG A 494 9.38 19.47 -7.52
CA ARG A 494 9.63 18.32 -8.40
C ARG A 494 11.01 18.40 -9.01
N ASN A 495 11.77 17.32 -8.87
CA ASN A 495 13.06 17.14 -9.52
C ASN A 495 12.87 16.23 -10.73
N LYS A 496 13.20 16.74 -11.93
CA LYS A 496 13.11 15.97 -13.17
C LYS A 496 14.41 15.21 -13.44
N VAL A 497 14.33 13.91 -13.70
CA VAL A 497 15.49 13.04 -13.91
C VAL A 497 15.39 12.14 -15.15
N ASN A 498 14.20 11.67 -15.53
CA ASN A 498 13.97 10.71 -16.63
C ASN A 498 14.87 9.45 -16.50
N TYR A 499 14.70 8.72 -15.42
CA TYR A 499 15.46 7.51 -15.13
C TYR A 499 14.79 6.26 -15.71
N THR A 500 15.61 5.37 -16.26
CA THR A 500 15.19 4.06 -16.76
C THR A 500 15.96 2.97 -16.03
N TYR A 501 15.25 2.08 -15.37
CA TYR A 501 15.80 0.87 -14.77
C TYR A 501 15.89 -0.25 -15.83
N ASN A 502 17.10 -0.71 -16.13
CA ASN A 502 17.40 -1.65 -17.21
C ASN A 502 17.47 -3.13 -16.78
N LYS A 503 17.17 -3.42 -15.51
CA LYS A 503 17.24 -4.75 -14.89
C LYS A 503 15.88 -5.25 -14.41
N LYS A 504 14.81 -4.77 -15.06
CA LYS A 504 13.43 -5.19 -14.76
C LYS A 504 13.26 -6.66 -15.11
N VAL A 505 12.51 -7.38 -14.27
CA VAL A 505 12.17 -8.78 -14.50
C VAL A 505 10.67 -8.93 -14.44
N TYR A 506 10.07 -9.43 -15.51
CA TYR A 506 8.64 -9.72 -15.58
C TYR A 506 8.43 -11.23 -15.63
N ILE A 507 7.35 -11.69 -15.01
CA ILE A 507 6.73 -12.97 -15.37
C ILE A 507 5.49 -12.61 -16.18
N ASN A 508 5.52 -12.92 -17.47
CA ASN A 508 4.57 -12.43 -18.46
C ASN A 508 4.43 -10.89 -18.41
N HIS A 509 3.35 -10.35 -17.84
CA HIS A 509 3.15 -8.91 -17.69
C HIS A 509 3.38 -8.40 -16.26
N ASN A 510 3.54 -9.29 -15.29
CA ASN A 510 3.69 -8.91 -13.89
C ASN A 510 5.15 -8.59 -13.56
N LEU A 511 5.42 -7.36 -13.14
CA LEU A 511 6.74 -6.92 -12.71
C LEU A 511 7.10 -7.59 -11.37
N GLN A 512 8.24 -8.28 -11.33
CA GLN A 512 8.72 -8.96 -10.14
C GLN A 512 9.61 -8.03 -9.30
N LYS A 513 9.29 -7.96 -8.00
CA LYS A 513 10.05 -7.21 -7.00
C LYS A 513 11.05 -8.13 -6.32
N LEU A 514 12.27 -8.19 -6.85
CA LEU A 514 13.30 -9.10 -6.37
C LEU A 514 13.98 -8.56 -5.12
N GLN A 515 14.11 -9.40 -4.09
CA GLN A 515 14.96 -9.15 -2.93
C GLN A 515 16.42 -8.97 -3.35
N HIS A 516 16.90 -9.85 -4.24
CA HIS A 516 18.26 -9.80 -4.75
C HIS A 516 18.26 -9.24 -6.17
N GLN A 517 18.85 -8.06 -6.35
CA GLN A 517 18.85 -7.43 -7.65
C GLN A 517 19.65 -8.24 -8.69
N PRO A 518 19.19 -8.28 -9.95
CA PRO A 518 19.94 -8.89 -11.04
C PRO A 518 21.33 -8.27 -11.21
N ILE A 519 22.26 -9.06 -11.73
CA ILE A 519 23.62 -8.62 -12.03
C ILE A 519 23.89 -8.66 -13.54
N GLY A 520 24.76 -7.79 -14.03
CA GLY A 520 24.97 -7.59 -15.46
C GLY A 520 23.87 -6.73 -16.09
N ASP A 521 23.89 -6.62 -17.42
CA ASP A 521 23.00 -5.78 -18.21
C ASP A 521 22.63 -6.49 -19.53
N GLY A 522 21.55 -6.05 -20.17
CA GLY A 522 21.14 -6.57 -21.46
C GLY A 522 20.85 -8.07 -21.43
N SER A 523 21.25 -8.78 -22.49
CA SER A 523 21.12 -10.23 -22.59
C SER A 523 22.08 -11.02 -21.69
N GLU A 524 23.07 -10.36 -21.08
CA GLU A 524 24.05 -11.00 -20.17
C GLU A 524 23.60 -10.95 -18.70
N ILE A 525 22.39 -10.46 -18.45
CA ILE A 525 21.82 -10.40 -17.11
C ILE A 525 21.72 -11.78 -16.47
N LEU A 526 22.08 -11.87 -15.20
CA LEU A 526 21.97 -13.07 -14.38
C LEU A 526 20.95 -12.84 -13.27
N LEU A 527 20.09 -13.83 -13.05
CA LEU A 527 19.00 -13.76 -12.07
C LEU A 527 19.28 -14.67 -10.86
N PRO A 528 18.82 -14.30 -9.65
CA PRO A 528 18.96 -15.13 -8.45
C PRO A 528 18.14 -16.42 -8.58
N GLU A 529 18.80 -17.58 -8.64
CA GLU A 529 18.17 -18.86 -8.96
C GLU A 529 17.04 -19.22 -8.00
N THR A 530 17.33 -19.25 -6.70
CA THR A 530 16.37 -19.65 -5.67
C THR A 530 15.12 -18.78 -5.71
N GLU A 531 15.28 -17.48 -5.90
CA GLU A 531 14.17 -16.53 -5.90
C GLU A 531 13.31 -16.67 -7.15
N ILE A 532 13.93 -16.81 -8.34
CA ILE A 532 13.19 -17.05 -9.58
C ILE A 532 12.43 -18.38 -9.53
N CYS A 533 13.07 -19.45 -9.02
CA CYS A 533 12.41 -20.74 -8.85
C CYS A 533 11.19 -20.64 -7.91
N ASN A 534 11.31 -19.93 -6.79
CA ASN A 534 10.20 -19.68 -5.87
C ASN A 534 9.08 -18.86 -6.54
N LEU A 535 9.43 -17.82 -7.30
CA LEU A 535 8.45 -17.00 -8.02
C LEU A 535 7.73 -17.81 -9.12
N LEU A 536 8.38 -18.75 -9.77
CA LEU A 536 7.76 -19.63 -10.77
C LEU A 536 7.09 -20.87 -10.16
N ASP A 537 7.26 -21.10 -8.86
CA ASP A 537 6.86 -22.31 -8.14
C ASP A 537 7.39 -23.61 -8.77
N ILE A 538 8.70 -23.64 -8.99
CA ILE A 538 9.41 -24.77 -9.55
C ILE A 538 10.59 -25.16 -8.65
N LYS A 539 10.95 -26.44 -8.68
CA LYS A 539 12.12 -26.93 -7.93
C LYS A 539 13.41 -26.55 -8.64
N ILE A 540 14.43 -26.23 -7.85
CA ILE A 540 15.79 -25.99 -8.33
C ILE A 540 16.35 -27.28 -8.96
N ASN A 541 16.99 -27.15 -10.12
CA ASN A 541 17.68 -28.24 -10.79
C ASN A 541 19.13 -28.32 -10.33
N ALA A 542 19.55 -29.49 -9.84
CA ALA A 542 20.90 -29.70 -9.30
C ALA A 542 22.03 -29.51 -10.33
N ASN A 543 21.72 -29.56 -11.63
CA ASN A 543 22.70 -29.44 -12.71
C ASN A 543 22.86 -28.01 -13.24
N THR A 544 22.03 -27.06 -12.80
CA THR A 544 22.07 -25.68 -13.28
C THR A 544 23.39 -25.00 -12.90
N LYS A 545 24.04 -24.39 -13.89
CA LYS A 545 25.30 -23.66 -13.72
C LYS A 545 25.03 -22.20 -13.41
N GLY A 546 25.86 -21.62 -12.54
CA GLY A 546 25.74 -20.22 -12.15
C GLY A 546 27.00 -19.71 -11.47
N THR A 547 26.98 -18.42 -11.14
CA THR A 547 28.01 -17.74 -10.33
C THR A 547 27.45 -17.40 -8.95
N THR A 548 28.30 -17.28 -7.93
CA THR A 548 27.87 -16.92 -6.57
C THR A 548 28.45 -15.56 -6.18
N GLN A 549 27.59 -14.66 -5.71
CA GLN A 549 27.96 -13.36 -5.18
C GLN A 549 27.21 -13.12 -3.87
N ASN A 550 27.92 -12.75 -2.80
CA ASN A 550 27.36 -12.52 -1.46
C ASN A 550 26.48 -13.70 -0.95
N GLY A 551 26.87 -14.93 -1.27
CA GLY A 551 26.13 -16.14 -0.88
C GLY A 551 24.91 -16.47 -1.75
N ILE A 552 24.59 -15.65 -2.76
CA ILE A 552 23.46 -15.86 -3.66
C ILE A 552 23.97 -16.42 -5.00
N LYS A 553 23.33 -17.50 -5.49
CA LYS A 553 23.63 -18.10 -6.79
C LYS A 553 22.81 -17.43 -7.89
N TYR A 554 23.50 -16.91 -8.89
CA TYR A 554 22.95 -16.25 -10.06
C TYR A 554 23.14 -17.10 -11.31
N ILE A 555 22.12 -17.19 -12.16
CA ILE A 555 22.06 -18.03 -13.36
C ILE A 555 21.71 -17.21 -14.59
N SER A 556 22.20 -17.63 -15.75
CA SER A 556 21.97 -16.94 -17.02
C SER A 556 20.59 -17.23 -17.60
N LEU A 557 20.13 -16.38 -18.51
CA LEU A 557 18.87 -16.61 -19.24
C LEU A 557 18.88 -17.94 -20.03
N ASP A 558 20.04 -18.37 -20.54
CA ASP A 558 20.19 -19.65 -21.24
C ASP A 558 19.97 -20.85 -20.32
N GLU A 559 20.50 -20.79 -19.09
CA GLU A 559 20.28 -21.82 -18.08
C GLU A 559 18.80 -21.86 -17.65
N ILE A 560 18.13 -20.70 -17.55
CA ILE A 560 16.70 -20.62 -17.26
C ILE A 560 15.86 -21.24 -18.39
N ASN A 561 16.14 -20.87 -19.65
CA ASN A 561 15.49 -21.43 -20.84
C ASN A 561 15.62 -22.96 -20.93
N ARG A 562 16.74 -23.48 -20.43
CA ARG A 562 17.08 -24.90 -20.49
C ARG A 562 16.37 -25.72 -19.42
N TYR A 563 16.27 -25.21 -18.20
CA TYR A 563 15.86 -26.03 -17.05
C TYR A 563 14.55 -25.62 -16.39
N TYR A 564 14.08 -24.39 -16.62
CA TYR A 564 13.03 -23.79 -15.79
C TYR A 564 11.83 -23.29 -16.59
N THR A 565 12.05 -22.32 -17.49
CA THR A 565 10.99 -21.70 -18.29
C THR A 565 11.60 -20.89 -19.43
N LYS A 566 10.78 -20.50 -20.41
CA LYS A 566 11.21 -19.55 -21.43
C LYS A 566 11.56 -18.19 -20.79
N ALA A 567 12.76 -17.70 -21.05
CA ALA A 567 13.35 -16.46 -20.56
C ALA A 567 13.97 -15.68 -21.73
N VAL A 568 13.53 -14.44 -21.93
CA VAL A 568 14.01 -13.60 -23.05
C VAL A 568 14.31 -12.20 -22.53
N TYR A 569 15.40 -11.59 -23.01
CA TYR A 569 15.62 -10.17 -22.83
C TYR A 569 14.89 -9.39 -23.93
N ASP A 570 13.94 -8.56 -23.54
CA ASP A 570 13.24 -7.61 -24.42
C ASP A 570 14.02 -6.29 -24.43
N SER A 571 14.68 -6.02 -25.56
CA SER A 571 15.48 -4.80 -25.73
C SER A 571 14.66 -3.52 -25.80
N GLU A 572 13.40 -3.58 -26.24
CA GLU A 572 12.53 -2.41 -26.30
C GLU A 572 12.06 -2.01 -24.90
N LYS A 573 11.75 -3.00 -24.05
CA LYS A 573 11.37 -2.77 -22.65
C LYS A 573 12.55 -2.62 -21.70
N SER A 574 13.76 -2.96 -22.16
CA SER A 574 14.97 -3.09 -21.31
C SER A 574 14.69 -3.97 -20.09
N ALA A 575 14.14 -5.17 -20.34
CA ALA A 575 13.63 -6.05 -19.30
C ALA A 575 13.79 -7.53 -19.67
N VAL A 576 13.92 -8.39 -18.65
CA VAL A 576 13.78 -9.84 -18.81
C VAL A 576 12.30 -10.20 -18.72
N ILE A 577 11.83 -10.99 -19.67
CA ILE A 577 10.49 -11.58 -19.67
C ILE A 577 10.62 -13.09 -19.49
N LEU A 578 10.10 -13.59 -18.37
CA LEU A 578 9.95 -15.00 -18.07
C LEU A 578 8.54 -15.45 -18.40
N SER A 579 8.39 -16.67 -18.91
CA SER A 579 7.07 -17.27 -19.11
C SER A 579 6.60 -17.95 -17.81
N PRO A 580 5.32 -17.82 -17.44
CA PRO A 580 4.80 -18.49 -16.26
C PRO A 580 4.75 -20.00 -16.49
N VAL A 581 5.06 -20.78 -15.46
CA VAL A 581 4.77 -22.21 -15.43
C VAL A 581 3.34 -22.35 -14.92
N VAL A 582 2.45 -22.96 -15.72
CA VAL A 582 1.02 -23.05 -15.39
C VAL A 582 0.66 -24.48 -15.01
N ASP A 583 0.12 -24.63 -13.80
CA ASP A 583 -0.46 -25.88 -13.30
C ASP A 583 -1.95 -25.64 -13.03
N SER A 584 -2.82 -26.38 -13.72
CA SER A 584 -4.27 -26.25 -13.60
C SER A 584 -4.83 -26.75 -12.26
N SER A 585 -4.05 -27.52 -11.50
CA SER A 585 -4.41 -27.98 -10.15
C SER A 585 -4.08 -26.96 -9.06
N LYS A 586 -3.21 -26.00 -9.37
CA LYS A 586 -2.67 -25.07 -8.37
C LYS A 586 -3.59 -23.87 -8.17
N ASN A 587 -3.94 -23.61 -6.91
CA ASN A 587 -4.58 -22.35 -6.54
C ASN A 587 -3.63 -21.17 -6.77
N LEU A 588 -4.07 -20.23 -7.59
CA LEU A 588 -3.32 -19.03 -7.95
C LEU A 588 -3.54 -17.91 -6.94
N LEU A 589 -4.62 -17.96 -6.15
CA LEU A 589 -4.78 -17.05 -5.03
C LEU A 589 -3.67 -17.37 -4.03
N LYS A 590 -2.85 -16.37 -3.68
CA LYS A 590 -1.82 -16.53 -2.65
C LYS A 590 -2.50 -17.03 -1.36
N ASP A 591 -1.91 -18.06 -0.74
CA ASP A 591 -2.37 -18.61 0.53
C ASP A 591 -1.97 -17.70 1.69
N TYR A 592 -2.45 -16.46 1.64
CA TYR A 592 -2.66 -15.65 2.83
C TYR A 592 -4.00 -16.10 3.39
N SER A 593 -4.00 -17.33 3.88
CA SER A 593 -4.80 -17.76 5.00
C SER A 593 -6.20 -17.08 4.97
N PHE A 594 -7.06 -17.71 4.18
CA PHE A 594 -8.53 -17.65 4.09
C PHE A 594 -9.35 -16.36 4.06
N ALA A 595 -8.93 -15.22 4.62
CA ALA A 595 -9.85 -14.13 4.93
C ALA A 595 -9.27 -12.73 4.70
N CYS A 596 -7.95 -12.54 4.64
CA CYS A 596 -7.33 -11.22 4.51
C CYS A 596 -7.62 -10.51 3.17
N ARG A 597 -8.05 -11.22 2.11
CA ARG A 597 -8.46 -10.55 0.87
C ARG A 597 -9.95 -10.20 0.82
N TYR A 598 -10.79 -10.92 1.57
CA TYR A 598 -12.23 -10.74 1.47
C TYR A 598 -12.70 -9.61 2.35
N ASN A 599 -12.88 -8.46 1.73
CA ASN A 599 -13.43 -7.30 2.40
C ASN A 599 -14.94 -7.26 2.29
N PRO A 600 -15.70 -6.91 3.35
CA PRO A 600 -17.00 -6.33 3.13
C PRO A 600 -16.80 -5.10 2.26
N TYR A 601 -17.56 -5.02 1.17
CA TYR A 601 -17.69 -3.79 0.38
C TYR A 601 -17.90 -2.61 1.35
N SER A 602 -17.28 -1.46 1.05
CA SER A 602 -17.17 -0.27 1.92
C SER A 602 -18.50 0.46 2.18
N ASN A 603 -19.54 -0.28 2.53
CA ASN A 603 -20.89 0.20 2.69
C ASN A 603 -21.53 -0.58 3.85
N PRO A 604 -22.28 0.07 4.76
CA PRO A 604 -23.03 -0.56 5.87
C PRO A 604 -23.97 -1.72 5.50
N GLY A 605 -24.02 -2.14 4.24
CA GLY A 605 -24.92 -3.12 3.68
C GLY A 605 -24.50 -4.58 3.78
N ALA A 606 -23.25 -4.88 4.12
CA ALA A 606 -22.79 -6.25 4.35
C ALA A 606 -21.74 -6.35 5.45
N THR A 607 -21.75 -7.49 6.15
CA THR A 607 -20.79 -7.86 7.19
C THR A 607 -20.08 -9.14 6.78
N LEU A 608 -18.75 -9.11 6.84
CA LEU A 608 -17.91 -10.27 6.69
C LEU A 608 -17.25 -10.56 8.02
N LYS A 609 -17.37 -11.79 8.52
CA LYS A 609 -16.71 -12.20 9.76
C LYS A 609 -16.32 -13.68 9.75
N PRO A 610 -15.26 -14.06 10.49
CA PRO A 610 -15.03 -15.47 10.79
C PRO A 610 -16.22 -16.03 11.60
N TYR A 611 -16.49 -17.31 11.39
CA TYR A 611 -17.58 -18.03 12.04
C TYR A 611 -17.15 -19.47 12.30
N VAL A 612 -17.42 -19.98 13.49
CA VAL A 612 -17.13 -21.39 13.83
C VAL A 612 -18.32 -22.26 13.42
N ASP A 613 -18.17 -23.04 12.36
CA ASP A 613 -19.12 -24.04 11.92
C ASP A 613 -18.62 -25.44 12.31
N ASN A 614 -19.26 -26.07 13.30
CA ASN A 614 -18.88 -27.40 13.81
C ASN A 614 -17.39 -27.55 14.19
N GLY A 615 -16.78 -26.50 14.74
CA GLY A 615 -15.37 -26.48 15.15
C GLY A 615 -14.39 -26.07 14.06
N GLU A 616 -14.85 -25.83 12.83
CA GLU A 616 -14.05 -25.29 11.73
C GLU A 616 -14.32 -23.78 11.58
N VAL A 617 -13.28 -22.97 11.44
CA VAL A 617 -13.41 -21.54 11.16
C VAL A 617 -13.70 -21.36 9.67
N VAL A 618 -14.82 -20.72 9.33
CA VAL A 618 -15.26 -20.42 7.97
C VAL A 618 -15.61 -18.94 7.83
N LEU A 619 -15.70 -18.44 6.60
CA LEU A 619 -16.13 -17.06 6.34
C LEU A 619 -17.65 -16.97 6.29
N ARG A 620 -18.27 -16.10 7.09
CA ARG A 620 -19.71 -15.80 6.98
C ARG A 620 -19.90 -14.40 6.39
N CYS A 621 -20.65 -14.34 5.29
CA CYS A 621 -21.03 -13.11 4.62
C CYS A 621 -22.53 -12.86 4.78
N ILE A 622 -22.89 -11.75 5.42
CA ILE A 622 -24.27 -11.33 5.69
C ILE A 622 -24.54 -10.03 4.94
N VAL A 623 -25.59 -9.97 4.11
CA VAL A 623 -26.04 -8.74 3.44
C VAL A 623 -27.37 -8.30 4.02
N THR A 624 -27.37 -7.10 4.60
CA THR A 624 -28.49 -6.50 5.34
C THR A 624 -29.17 -5.34 4.60
N SER A 625 -28.63 -4.89 3.46
CA SER A 625 -29.19 -3.80 2.66
C SER A 625 -29.35 -4.17 1.18
N ASN A 626 -30.20 -3.41 0.48
CA ASN A 626 -30.45 -3.58 -0.96
C ASN A 626 -29.44 -2.83 -1.85
N ILE A 627 -28.22 -2.59 -1.38
CA ILE A 627 -27.21 -1.86 -2.16
C ILE A 627 -26.49 -2.83 -3.11
N TYR A 628 -26.05 -2.31 -4.26
CA TYR A 628 -25.47 -3.05 -5.37
C TYR A 628 -24.25 -3.91 -4.98
N ASN A 629 -24.23 -5.15 -5.47
CA ASN A 629 -23.25 -6.24 -5.36
C ASN A 629 -22.54 -6.24 -4.00
N GLN A 630 -23.08 -6.95 -3.01
CA GLN A 630 -22.47 -7.11 -1.68
C GLN A 630 -22.04 -8.57 -1.44
N GLY A 631 -20.85 -8.82 -0.91
CA GLY A 631 -20.25 -10.15 -0.91
C GLY A 631 -18.79 -10.22 -0.48
N LEU A 632 -18.11 -11.24 -0.98
CA LEU A 632 -16.67 -11.44 -0.95
C LEU A 632 -16.01 -10.78 -2.18
N TYR A 633 -14.89 -10.08 -2.01
CA TYR A 633 -14.10 -9.49 -3.10
C TYR A 633 -12.62 -9.81 -2.90
N THR A 634 -11.84 -9.93 -3.96
CA THR A 634 -10.37 -10.01 -3.88
C THR A 634 -9.76 -9.36 -5.12
N VAL A 635 -8.72 -8.53 -4.98
CA VAL A 635 -7.90 -8.13 -6.14
C VAL A 635 -7.10 -9.35 -6.61
N VAL A 636 -7.00 -9.50 -7.93
CA VAL A 636 -6.26 -10.57 -8.61
C VAL A 636 -5.41 -10.06 -9.77
N THR A 637 -5.16 -8.74 -9.83
CA THR A 637 -4.38 -8.12 -10.90
C THR A 637 -3.04 -8.82 -11.09
N ASP A 638 -2.23 -8.93 -10.02
CA ASP A 638 -0.90 -9.56 -10.07
C ASP A 638 -0.98 -11.00 -10.56
N GLU A 639 -1.93 -11.78 -10.04
CA GLU A 639 -2.15 -13.17 -10.47
C GLU A 639 -2.48 -13.24 -11.97
N LEU A 640 -3.41 -12.41 -12.44
CA LEU A 640 -3.79 -12.41 -13.86
C LEU A 640 -2.68 -11.90 -14.77
N GLU A 641 -1.97 -10.83 -14.41
CA GLU A 641 -0.80 -10.35 -15.17
C GLU A 641 0.29 -11.42 -15.29
N LYS A 642 0.55 -12.14 -14.19
CA LYS A 642 1.57 -13.18 -14.10
C LYS A 642 1.21 -14.38 -14.97
N TYR A 643 -0.02 -14.88 -14.86
CA TYR A 643 -0.44 -16.09 -15.58
C TYR A 643 -1.03 -15.79 -16.96
N GLY A 644 -1.37 -14.54 -17.26
CA GLY A 644 -1.84 -14.05 -18.56
C GLY A 644 -3.31 -14.37 -18.88
N ALA A 645 -3.83 -13.79 -19.94
CA ALA A 645 -5.22 -13.99 -20.39
C ALA A 645 -5.51 -15.47 -20.72
N GLY A 646 -6.79 -15.83 -20.73
CA GLY A 646 -7.25 -17.18 -21.02
C GLY A 646 -8.50 -17.57 -20.25
N VAL A 647 -8.68 -18.88 -20.04
CA VAL A 647 -9.82 -19.43 -19.31
C VAL A 647 -9.41 -19.72 -17.86
N TYR A 648 -10.24 -19.29 -16.92
CA TYR A 648 -10.02 -19.44 -15.48
C TYR A 648 -11.24 -20.03 -14.79
N THR A 649 -11.02 -20.83 -13.76
CA THR A 649 -12.07 -21.40 -12.90
C THR A 649 -11.92 -20.89 -11.48
N ILE A 650 -13.00 -20.31 -10.95
CA ILE A 650 -13.14 -19.98 -9.54
C ILE A 650 -13.92 -21.12 -8.89
N SER A 651 -13.32 -21.73 -7.88
CA SER A 651 -13.95 -22.80 -7.09
C SER A 651 -14.09 -22.37 -5.63
N PHE A 652 -15.15 -22.81 -4.96
CA PHE A 652 -15.39 -22.55 -3.54
C PHE A 652 -16.38 -23.56 -2.97
N GLU A 653 -16.30 -23.81 -1.68
CA GLU A 653 -17.34 -24.48 -0.92
C GLU A 653 -18.23 -23.44 -0.26
N ALA A 654 -19.55 -23.65 -0.32
CA ALA A 654 -20.51 -22.76 0.32
C ALA A 654 -21.73 -23.48 0.88
N ARG A 655 -22.33 -22.89 1.91
CA ARG A 655 -23.69 -23.22 2.37
C ARG A 655 -24.43 -21.97 2.85
N SER A 656 -25.74 -21.97 2.71
CA SER A 656 -26.62 -20.95 3.28
C SER A 656 -26.71 -21.15 4.78
N TYR A 657 -26.52 -20.07 5.53
CA TYR A 657 -26.57 -20.10 6.99
C TYR A 657 -27.97 -20.50 7.49
N ASN A 658 -29.02 -19.93 6.88
CA ASN A 658 -30.41 -20.16 7.26
C ASN A 658 -31.03 -21.43 6.65
N GLY A 659 -30.27 -22.21 5.88
CA GLY A 659 -30.76 -23.41 5.19
C GLY A 659 -31.53 -23.15 3.89
N ASN A 660 -31.98 -21.92 3.66
CA ASN A 660 -32.71 -21.51 2.47
C ASN A 660 -31.85 -21.52 1.21
N LYS A 661 -32.47 -21.72 0.04
CA LYS A 661 -31.78 -21.55 -1.24
C LYS A 661 -31.48 -20.07 -1.49
N THR A 662 -30.22 -19.76 -1.74
CA THR A 662 -29.72 -18.40 -1.97
C THR A 662 -28.88 -18.36 -3.24
N THR A 663 -29.09 -17.36 -4.08
CA THR A 663 -28.26 -17.13 -5.27
C THR A 663 -26.92 -16.52 -4.87
N VAL A 664 -25.83 -17.10 -5.36
CA VAL A 664 -24.49 -16.52 -5.28
C VAL A 664 -24.02 -16.22 -6.70
N GLU A 665 -23.59 -14.99 -6.95
CA GLU A 665 -23.00 -14.56 -8.21
C GLU A 665 -21.49 -14.50 -8.11
N VAL A 666 -20.81 -15.06 -9.11
CA VAL A 666 -19.37 -14.90 -9.30
C VAL A 666 -19.14 -13.92 -10.46
N ARG A 667 -18.37 -12.87 -10.20
CA ARG A 667 -18.17 -11.74 -11.11
C ARG A 667 -16.70 -11.32 -11.14
N PRO A 668 -15.88 -11.81 -12.09
CA PRO A 668 -14.61 -11.18 -12.34
C PRO A 668 -14.86 -9.82 -13.01
N HIS A 669 -14.11 -8.81 -12.60
CA HIS A 669 -14.29 -7.43 -13.01
C HIS A 669 -12.94 -6.82 -13.33
N TYR A 670 -12.84 -6.24 -14.50
CA TYR A 670 -11.63 -5.65 -15.06
C TYR A 670 -11.88 -4.20 -15.43
N VAL A 671 -10.93 -3.36 -15.07
CA VAL A 671 -10.98 -1.92 -15.29
C VAL A 671 -9.63 -1.43 -15.79
N ARG A 672 -9.60 -0.65 -16.86
CA ARG A 672 -8.42 0.14 -17.24
C ARG A 672 -8.80 1.53 -17.73
N TYR A 673 -7.85 2.44 -17.69
CA TYR A 673 -7.95 3.75 -18.33
C TYR A 673 -7.21 3.79 -19.66
N GLU A 674 -7.79 4.49 -20.63
CA GLU A 674 -7.16 4.86 -21.89
C GLU A 674 -7.34 6.37 -22.08
N GLY A 675 -6.32 7.14 -21.67
CA GLY A 675 -6.46 8.57 -21.45
C GLY A 675 -7.46 8.86 -20.32
N TYR A 676 -8.52 9.62 -20.62
CA TYR A 676 -9.62 9.90 -19.67
C TYR A 676 -10.81 8.93 -19.80
N SER A 677 -10.72 7.91 -20.66
CA SER A 677 -11.81 6.98 -20.92
C SER A 677 -11.65 5.71 -20.08
N LEU A 678 -12.74 5.29 -19.43
CA LEU A 678 -12.82 4.06 -18.64
C LEU A 678 -13.23 2.89 -19.54
N ILE A 679 -12.47 1.81 -19.51
CA ILE A 679 -12.81 0.54 -20.15
C ILE A 679 -13.10 -0.47 -19.04
N GLU A 680 -14.33 -0.99 -19.01
CA GLU A 680 -14.81 -1.93 -18.00
C GLU A 680 -15.29 -3.24 -18.66
N LYS A 681 -14.91 -4.39 -18.07
CA LYS A 681 -15.44 -5.72 -18.41
C LYS A 681 -15.86 -6.45 -17.15
N ASN A 682 -17.08 -6.97 -17.11
CA ASN A 682 -17.68 -7.50 -15.88
C ASN A 682 -18.64 -8.67 -16.16
N PRO A 683 -18.16 -9.79 -16.73
CA PRO A 683 -19.01 -10.96 -16.93
C PRO A 683 -19.50 -11.49 -15.59
N LYS A 684 -20.65 -12.17 -15.60
CA LYS A 684 -21.25 -12.74 -14.39
C LYS A 684 -21.84 -14.11 -14.64
N LYS A 685 -21.75 -14.97 -13.64
CA LYS A 685 -22.41 -16.28 -13.59
C LYS A 685 -22.97 -16.51 -12.19
N SER A 686 -24.06 -17.26 -12.09
CA SER A 686 -24.77 -17.48 -10.84
C SER A 686 -24.81 -18.97 -10.49
N VAL A 687 -24.72 -19.28 -9.21
CA VAL A 687 -24.95 -20.62 -8.65
C VAL A 687 -26.00 -20.52 -7.53
N THR A 688 -26.71 -21.61 -7.27
CA THR A 688 -27.68 -21.68 -6.17
C THR A 688 -27.08 -22.47 -5.01
N VAL A 689 -26.87 -21.77 -3.90
CA VAL A 689 -26.38 -22.34 -2.64
C VAL A 689 -27.55 -22.77 -1.76
N ASN A 690 -27.42 -23.89 -1.06
CA ASN A 690 -28.44 -24.45 -0.17
C ASN A 690 -27.88 -24.63 1.26
N GLY A 691 -28.65 -25.19 2.19
CA GLY A 691 -28.24 -25.40 3.58
C GLY A 691 -27.13 -26.43 3.85
N GLN A 692 -26.55 -27.05 2.82
CA GLN A 692 -25.50 -28.07 2.94
C GLN A 692 -24.21 -27.59 2.28
N TRP A 693 -23.07 -27.96 2.85
CA TRP A 693 -21.77 -27.69 2.24
C TRP A 693 -21.69 -28.41 0.89
N GLN A 694 -21.43 -27.64 -0.15
CA GLN A 694 -21.24 -28.13 -1.51
C GLN A 694 -20.13 -27.33 -2.19
N ARG A 695 -19.34 -28.00 -3.03
CA ARG A 695 -18.35 -27.36 -3.90
C ARG A 695 -19.02 -26.83 -5.17
N TYR A 696 -18.68 -25.60 -5.52
CA TYR A 696 -19.11 -24.88 -6.72
C TYR A 696 -17.89 -24.51 -7.55
N GLU A 697 -18.04 -24.57 -8.87
CA GLU A 697 -16.99 -24.21 -9.83
C GLU A 697 -17.59 -23.35 -10.93
N VAL A 698 -16.98 -22.19 -11.17
CA VAL A 698 -17.46 -21.20 -12.13
C VAL A 698 -16.32 -20.77 -13.03
N THR A 699 -16.43 -21.13 -14.30
CA THR A 699 -15.40 -20.85 -15.32
C THR A 699 -15.71 -19.56 -16.07
N PHE A 700 -14.69 -18.74 -16.37
CA PHE A 700 -14.78 -17.54 -17.18
C PHE A 700 -13.69 -17.55 -18.25
N ASP A 701 -14.00 -16.97 -19.41
CA ASP A 701 -13.03 -16.70 -20.46
C ASP A 701 -12.72 -15.21 -20.44
N ILE A 702 -11.46 -14.89 -20.16
CA ILE A 702 -10.93 -13.52 -20.13
C ILE A 702 -9.88 -13.31 -21.22
N SER A 703 -9.92 -14.11 -22.29
CA SER A 703 -8.94 -14.04 -23.39
C SER A 703 -8.89 -12.69 -24.09
N ASP A 704 -9.95 -11.89 -23.98
CA ASP A 704 -10.02 -10.54 -24.55
C ASP A 704 -9.53 -9.44 -23.59
N TRP A 705 -9.10 -9.76 -22.37
CA TRP A 705 -8.57 -8.79 -21.40
C TRP A 705 -7.12 -8.41 -21.75
N ASP A 706 -6.81 -7.12 -21.68
CA ASP A 706 -5.45 -6.62 -21.92
C ASP A 706 -4.72 -6.42 -20.59
N LEU A 707 -3.91 -7.41 -20.22
CA LEU A 707 -3.17 -7.44 -18.96
C LEU A 707 -1.77 -6.85 -19.10
N SER A 708 -1.44 -6.22 -20.23
CA SER A 708 -0.12 -5.66 -20.52
C SER A 708 0.04 -4.20 -20.13
N VAL A 709 -1.04 -3.58 -19.66
CA VAL A 709 -1.14 -2.16 -19.30
C VAL A 709 -1.68 -2.03 -17.88
N GLY A 710 -1.49 -0.86 -17.24
CA GLY A 710 -1.95 -0.59 -15.87
C GLY A 710 -3.47 -0.73 -15.70
N ALA A 711 -3.91 -1.95 -15.43
CA ALA A 711 -5.30 -2.35 -15.27
C ALA A 711 -5.52 -2.92 -13.87
N SER A 712 -6.77 -2.88 -13.40
CA SER A 712 -7.17 -3.47 -12.13
C SER A 712 -8.16 -4.58 -12.38
N ALA A 713 -7.91 -5.74 -11.78
CA ALA A 713 -8.80 -6.89 -11.84
C ALA A 713 -9.20 -7.36 -10.43
N ILE A 714 -10.49 -7.57 -10.22
CA ILE A 714 -11.04 -8.11 -8.97
C ILE A 714 -11.95 -9.30 -9.26
N ILE A 715 -12.04 -10.24 -8.33
CA ILE A 715 -13.05 -11.30 -8.31
C ILE A 715 -14.05 -11.00 -7.21
N ARG A 716 -15.33 -11.15 -7.53
CA ARG A 716 -16.43 -10.99 -6.56
C ARG A 716 -17.22 -12.28 -6.45
N ILE A 717 -17.52 -12.72 -5.24
CA ILE A 717 -18.47 -13.79 -4.93
C ILE A 717 -19.54 -13.16 -4.03
N CYS A 718 -20.65 -12.73 -4.64
CA CYS A 718 -21.59 -11.80 -4.02
C CYS A 718 -23.06 -12.23 -4.13
N SER A 719 -23.93 -11.51 -3.44
CA SER A 719 -25.38 -11.60 -3.66
C SER A 719 -25.75 -11.05 -5.03
N ASP A 720 -26.90 -11.47 -5.53
CA ASP A 720 -27.57 -10.88 -6.70
C ASP A 720 -28.36 -9.60 -6.35
N ASN A 721 -28.03 -8.96 -5.21
CA ASN A 721 -28.75 -7.87 -4.56
C ASN A 721 -30.05 -8.28 -3.85
N THR A 722 -30.31 -9.58 -3.69
CA THR A 722 -31.43 -10.03 -2.87
C THR A 722 -31.14 -9.81 -1.37
N PRO A 723 -32.00 -9.07 -0.63
CA PRO A 723 -31.85 -8.93 0.82
C PRO A 723 -31.92 -10.27 1.56
N GLY A 724 -31.19 -10.38 2.67
CA GLY A 724 -31.16 -11.59 3.50
C GLY A 724 -30.18 -12.65 3.00
N TYR A 725 -29.24 -12.29 2.14
CA TYR A 725 -28.09 -13.13 1.80
C TYR A 725 -27.26 -13.38 3.05
N ASP A 726 -27.10 -14.65 3.42
CA ASP A 726 -26.33 -15.09 4.57
C ASP A 726 -25.70 -16.44 4.21
N VAL A 727 -24.43 -16.39 3.81
CA VAL A 727 -23.73 -17.53 3.19
C VAL A 727 -22.38 -17.72 3.87
N LEU A 728 -22.07 -18.97 4.18
CA LEU A 728 -20.75 -19.37 4.65
C LEU A 728 -19.91 -19.87 3.49
N PHE A 729 -18.62 -19.54 3.49
CA PHE A 729 -17.66 -19.86 2.45
C PHE A 729 -16.40 -20.49 3.02
N LYS A 730 -15.83 -21.42 2.26
CA LYS A 730 -14.52 -21.99 2.52
C LYS A 730 -13.88 -22.54 1.24
N ASN A 731 -12.57 -22.82 1.27
CA ASN A 731 -11.80 -23.44 0.19
C ASN A 731 -11.92 -22.69 -1.14
N ILE A 732 -11.82 -21.35 -1.10
CA ILE A 732 -11.92 -20.53 -2.31
C ILE A 732 -10.59 -20.57 -3.07
N ALA A 733 -10.66 -20.86 -4.37
CA ALA A 733 -9.49 -20.96 -5.23
C ALA A 733 -9.76 -20.38 -6.62
N LEU A 734 -8.71 -19.82 -7.23
CA LEU A 734 -8.65 -19.44 -8.63
C LEU A 734 -7.65 -20.36 -9.33
N THR A 735 -8.04 -21.00 -10.42
CA THR A 735 -7.15 -21.86 -11.22
C THR A 735 -7.18 -21.43 -12.68
N LYS A 736 -6.04 -21.54 -13.37
CA LYS A 736 -5.98 -21.30 -14.81
C LYS A 736 -6.21 -22.61 -15.56
N VAL A 737 -7.13 -22.61 -16.51
CA VAL A 737 -7.37 -23.76 -17.39
C VAL A 737 -6.29 -23.77 -18.48
N VAL A 738 -5.48 -24.83 -18.50
CA VAL A 738 -4.43 -25.03 -19.49
C VAL A 738 -4.92 -26.02 -20.53
N PRO A 739 -4.76 -25.74 -21.85
CA PRO A 739 -4.98 -26.74 -22.88
C PRO A 739 -4.05 -27.94 -22.67
N GLU A 740 -4.55 -29.16 -22.88
CA GLU A 740 -3.74 -30.37 -22.74
C GLU A 740 -2.52 -30.29 -23.67
N VAL A 741 -1.31 -30.38 -23.09
CA VAL A 741 -0.08 -30.46 -23.88
C VAL A 741 -0.04 -31.82 -24.56
N LYS A 742 -0.13 -31.84 -25.89
CA LYS A 742 -0.06 -33.06 -26.68
C LYS A 742 1.34 -33.67 -26.62
N LYS A 743 1.59 -34.52 -25.64
CA LYS A 743 2.84 -35.30 -25.52
C LYS A 743 3.16 -36.00 -26.84
N GLY A 744 4.44 -36.06 -27.19
CA GLY A 744 4.94 -36.65 -28.41
C GLY A 744 4.92 -35.74 -29.65
N ASP A 745 4.21 -34.61 -29.65
CA ASP A 745 4.19 -33.61 -30.73
C ASP A 745 5.29 -32.55 -30.51
N ILE A 746 6.55 -33.00 -30.52
CA ILE A 746 7.74 -32.21 -30.20
C ILE A 746 7.94 -31.04 -31.19
N VAL A 747 7.56 -31.20 -32.47
CA VAL A 747 7.63 -30.12 -33.47
C VAL A 747 6.42 -29.18 -33.47
N LEU A 748 5.36 -29.49 -32.71
CA LEU A 748 4.14 -28.70 -32.56
C LEU A 748 3.39 -28.48 -33.89
N ASP A 749 3.31 -29.52 -34.72
CA ASP A 749 2.59 -29.49 -36.01
C ASP A 749 1.17 -30.08 -35.91
N GLY A 750 0.77 -30.51 -34.71
CA GLY A 750 -0.50 -31.16 -34.44
C GLY A 750 -0.48 -32.68 -34.62
N ASN A 751 0.60 -33.27 -35.13
CA ASN A 751 0.68 -34.69 -35.47
C ASN A 751 1.92 -35.35 -34.85
N ILE A 752 1.73 -36.44 -34.10
CA ILE A 752 2.83 -37.23 -33.54
C ILE A 752 3.36 -38.17 -34.63
N ASN A 753 4.50 -37.83 -35.23
CA ASN A 753 5.02 -38.53 -36.40
C ASN A 753 6.56 -38.62 -36.44
N SER A 754 7.12 -39.06 -37.58
CA SER A 754 8.56 -39.24 -37.76
C SER A 754 9.40 -37.96 -37.58
N LEU A 755 8.80 -36.78 -37.76
CA LEU A 755 9.46 -35.49 -37.53
C LEU A 755 9.79 -35.29 -36.04
N ASP A 756 8.86 -35.63 -35.14
CA ASP A 756 9.08 -35.60 -33.69
C ASP A 756 10.16 -36.59 -33.27
N MET A 757 10.07 -37.81 -33.78
CA MET A 757 11.06 -38.85 -33.51
C MET A 757 12.45 -38.45 -34.01
N MET A 758 12.56 -37.80 -35.17
CA MET A 758 13.83 -37.28 -35.68
C MET A 758 14.38 -36.17 -34.79
N LYS A 759 13.53 -35.24 -34.34
CA LYS A 759 13.92 -34.13 -33.46
C LYS A 759 14.39 -34.66 -32.10
N LEU A 760 13.68 -35.61 -31.49
CA LEU A 760 14.09 -36.29 -30.26
C LEU A 760 15.41 -37.03 -30.42
N LYS A 761 15.61 -37.75 -31.53
CA LYS A 761 16.88 -38.43 -31.80
C LYS A 761 18.05 -37.43 -31.83
N LYS A 762 17.89 -36.30 -32.55
CA LYS A 762 18.91 -35.25 -32.63
C LYS A 762 19.25 -34.69 -31.25
N TYR A 763 18.26 -34.54 -30.38
CA TYR A 763 18.47 -34.11 -29.00
C TYR A 763 19.29 -35.13 -28.20
N LEU A 764 18.90 -36.41 -28.24
CA LEU A 764 19.59 -37.49 -27.51
C LEU A 764 21.06 -37.67 -27.93
N ILE A 765 21.38 -37.42 -29.21
CA ILE A 765 22.77 -37.46 -29.72
C ILE A 765 23.49 -36.11 -29.63
N ARG A 766 22.87 -35.11 -28.99
CA ARG A 766 23.42 -33.77 -28.74
C ARG A 766 23.67 -32.94 -30.01
N GLU A 767 22.99 -33.25 -31.12
CA GLU A 767 23.01 -32.46 -32.36
C GLU A 767 22.10 -31.22 -32.28
N THR A 768 21.07 -31.24 -31.43
CA THR A 768 20.25 -30.08 -31.10
C THR A 768 20.04 -29.99 -29.60
N GLN A 769 19.72 -28.80 -29.11
CA GLN A 769 19.19 -28.62 -27.75
C GLN A 769 17.68 -28.46 -27.82
N PHE A 770 16.98 -28.87 -26.76
CA PHE A 770 15.56 -28.62 -26.58
C PHE A 770 15.35 -27.44 -25.64
N ASN A 771 14.34 -26.64 -25.93
CA ASN A 771 13.79 -25.68 -24.98
C ASN A 771 12.79 -26.35 -24.02
N TYR A 772 12.33 -25.62 -23.00
CA TYR A 772 11.38 -26.11 -22.00
C TYR A 772 10.14 -26.81 -22.60
N ASP A 773 9.45 -26.19 -23.55
CA ASP A 773 8.21 -26.77 -24.11
C ASP A 773 8.49 -28.03 -24.94
N GLU A 774 9.64 -28.09 -25.60
CA GLU A 774 10.08 -29.28 -26.35
C GLU A 774 10.44 -30.42 -25.41
N LEU A 775 11.09 -30.13 -24.28
CA LEU A 775 11.35 -31.13 -23.24
C LEU A 775 10.03 -31.68 -22.69
N LEU A 776 9.07 -30.80 -22.38
CA LEU A 776 7.77 -31.19 -21.82
C LEU A 776 6.93 -32.05 -22.78
N ARG A 777 7.02 -31.79 -24.09
CA ARG A 777 6.39 -32.64 -25.12
C ARG A 777 7.17 -33.93 -25.39
N ALA A 778 8.48 -33.93 -25.16
CA ALA A 778 9.35 -35.07 -25.41
C ALA A 778 9.38 -36.09 -24.27
N ASP A 779 9.16 -35.66 -23.03
CA ASP A 779 8.97 -36.50 -21.85
C ASP A 779 7.59 -37.19 -21.93
N VAL A 780 7.52 -38.24 -22.75
CA VAL A 780 6.25 -38.90 -23.06
C VAL A 780 5.80 -39.81 -21.93
N ASN A 781 6.70 -40.28 -21.08
CA ASN A 781 6.38 -41.10 -19.91
C ASN A 781 6.26 -40.31 -18.59
N SER A 782 6.47 -38.99 -18.59
CA SER A 782 6.37 -38.11 -17.42
C SER A 782 7.25 -38.48 -16.24
N ASP A 783 8.43 -39.04 -16.50
CA ASP A 783 9.39 -39.31 -15.43
C ASP A 783 10.29 -38.10 -15.10
N GLY A 784 10.14 -37.00 -15.85
CA GLY A 784 10.91 -35.77 -15.71
C GLY A 784 12.26 -35.78 -16.44
N GLU A 785 12.60 -36.86 -17.15
CA GLU A 785 13.85 -37.01 -17.89
C GLU A 785 13.64 -37.39 -19.36
N VAL A 786 13.99 -36.49 -20.28
CA VAL A 786 13.95 -36.81 -21.71
C VAL A 786 15.16 -37.67 -22.11
N ASN A 787 14.94 -38.98 -22.27
CA ASN A 787 16.00 -39.94 -22.54
C ASN A 787 15.61 -41.00 -23.61
N SER A 788 16.37 -42.09 -23.71
CA SER A 788 16.11 -43.16 -24.68
C SER A 788 14.79 -43.90 -24.45
N THR A 789 14.25 -43.85 -23.24
CA THR A 789 12.96 -44.43 -22.85
C THR A 789 11.82 -43.71 -23.56
N ASP A 790 11.83 -42.38 -23.57
CA ASP A 790 10.88 -41.57 -24.33
C ASP A 790 10.93 -41.87 -25.82
N TYR A 791 12.14 -41.98 -26.36
CA TYR A 791 12.32 -42.33 -27.77
C TYR A 791 11.70 -43.69 -28.10
N ALA A 792 11.82 -44.66 -27.20
CA ALA A 792 11.21 -45.98 -27.37
C ALA A 792 9.67 -45.92 -27.29
N TYR A 793 9.11 -45.15 -26.36
CA TYR A 793 7.67 -44.94 -26.25
C TYR A 793 7.10 -44.18 -27.46
N LEU A 794 7.74 -43.09 -27.87
CA LEU A 794 7.38 -42.32 -29.06
C LEU A 794 7.40 -43.19 -30.33
N LYS A 795 8.43 -44.03 -30.48
CA LYS A 795 8.52 -45.00 -31.58
C LYS A 795 7.38 -46.03 -31.53
N ARG A 796 7.07 -46.57 -30.35
CA ARG A 796 5.95 -47.53 -30.16
C ARG A 796 4.61 -46.89 -30.52
N TYR A 797 4.40 -45.64 -30.14
CA TYR A 797 3.18 -44.89 -30.45
C TYR A 797 3.02 -44.65 -31.95
N ILE A 798 4.06 -44.18 -32.64
CA ILE A 798 4.05 -43.97 -34.10
C ILE A 798 3.78 -45.27 -34.85
N LEU A 799 4.32 -46.40 -34.36
CA LEU A 799 4.09 -47.73 -34.91
C LEU A 799 2.74 -48.35 -34.51
N ARG A 800 1.90 -47.64 -33.72
CA ARG A 800 0.62 -48.11 -33.18
C ARG A 800 0.72 -49.41 -32.38
N ILE A 801 1.86 -49.59 -31.71
CA ILE A 801 2.06 -50.67 -30.73
C ILE A 801 1.40 -50.31 -29.39
N ILE A 802 1.34 -49.01 -29.09
CA ILE A 802 0.58 -48.43 -27.98
C ILE A 802 -0.34 -47.34 -28.54
N ASP A 803 -1.53 -47.21 -27.98
CA ASP A 803 -2.51 -46.19 -28.38
C ASP A 803 -2.46 -44.94 -27.50
N ALA A 804 -1.72 -45.00 -26.40
CA ALA A 804 -1.47 -43.90 -25.46
C ALA A 804 -0.09 -44.06 -24.81
N PHE A 805 0.47 -42.95 -24.35
CA PHE A 805 1.70 -42.96 -23.56
C PHE A 805 1.45 -43.39 -22.11
N PRO A 806 2.47 -43.89 -21.39
CA PRO A 806 2.38 -44.13 -19.95
C PRO A 806 2.03 -42.84 -19.19
N GLN A 807 1.23 -42.96 -18.12
CA GLN A 807 0.95 -41.87 -17.18
C GLN A 807 2.01 -41.81 -16.09
#